data_AF-A0A4V2NWU9-F1
#
_entry.id   AF-A0A4V2NWU9-F1
#
_cell.length_a   1.000
_cell.length_b   1.000
_cell.length_c   1.000
_cell.angle_alpha   90.00
_cell.angle_beta   90.00
_cell.angle_gamma   90.00
#
_symmetry.space_group_name_H-M   'P 1'
#
loop_
_entity.id
_entity.type
_entity.pdbx_description
1 polymer ?
#
loop_
_entity_poly.entity_id
_entity_poly.type
_entity_poly.pdbx_seq_one_letter_code
_entity_poly.pdbx_strand_id
1 'polypeptide(L)'
;MGRMYLIFRVLLVAVLMGALGTANAQKAGAHKTPDQGCKPPLNRQLRHDFVDQAQQLALRADGKADNEFYAGNNPEVNFQVTQTITRRVDNLQCVIENDTLTRDQKKVAYLKGLEVILKNFAKLYRNRQVLPSHLPAVFDAYEAAMALDERGASIVPVIERSSYEVGNFLIGSQGFDANSGRAEAKNIVLSKYLAQHPDRILATLKDNTNLPNRDSLIILAAYRNPAQLYDYASANNDLGYFIRRMDDSLVRTVSRMATSGGAGQKQLPFLDNILRGKITLEQVNAVKDDPVKYYKLLVRTRIDYVQQQVQQKDTVMGMKAINDMLRRRAMDPFINTINGLHEEPDAKRFKVLQELSATELYYLIVIGGEELYTSSYVRGVFPLMMQKSANRGDSLLMSVSFDRFKKFIKMAAGYNTLDDFLASFPNKGNAEALMTEFVNGLEKTQTLEDGVDVADSYASIVQTNKDMAARMLANVQANLERNRARNNQRGIVLYNLLDKLFRSADSTSKIDLSKEFGVPPVYTVDYNSLLADTNRVFVQAFFYGDKDGVNNYNIQVAQLARTGWKKIEDTKQWQAWASTTGKPVTLYFNKPLDEESGELERAQAALDDHLSGRGIQPTVVIHRGHSYYAGATIDQIQPAAKIVFLGSCGGYHLIHDVLEHAPDAHIVASKQTGFNVINQNFLNLMFSKLREGKTIEWIPFWKEFEKNAGKLAGFEDYIPPHRNLGAIFIKAYNSQMGAVAYNE
;
A
#
# COMPACT_ATOMS: atom_id res chain seq x y z
N MET A 1 -35.03 -10.79 8.62
CA MET A 1 -34.18 -9.92 7.77
C MET A 1 -34.78 -9.51 6.42
N GLY A 2 -36.04 -9.84 6.09
CA GLY A 2 -36.61 -9.56 4.75
C GLY A 2 -37.28 -8.19 4.52
N ARG A 3 -37.78 -7.52 5.56
CA ARG A 3 -38.53 -6.24 5.42
C ARG A 3 -37.65 -4.98 5.41
N MET A 4 -36.47 -5.03 6.03
CA MET A 4 -35.56 -3.89 6.12
C MET A 4 -34.74 -3.69 4.83
N TYR A 5 -34.46 -4.78 4.11
CA TYR A 5 -33.80 -4.76 2.80
C TYR A 5 -34.69 -4.21 1.66
N LEU A 6 -36.02 -4.33 1.80
CA LEU A 6 -36.98 -3.85 0.79
C LEU A 6 -37.12 -2.33 0.85
N ILE A 7 -37.11 -1.73 2.05
CA ILE A 7 -37.18 -0.28 2.26
C ILE A 7 -35.91 0.40 1.71
N PHE A 8 -34.74 -0.25 1.84
CA PHE A 8 -33.47 0.28 1.32
C PHE A 8 -33.38 0.25 -0.21
N ARG A 9 -33.98 -0.75 -0.88
CA ARG A 9 -34.07 -0.78 -2.36
C ARG A 9 -35.05 0.26 -2.92
N VAL A 10 -36.14 0.55 -2.21
CA VAL A 10 -37.10 1.57 -2.64
C VAL A 10 -36.50 2.98 -2.52
N LEU A 11 -35.69 3.24 -1.49
CA LEU A 11 -34.95 4.50 -1.35
C LEU A 11 -33.80 4.65 -2.36
N LEU A 12 -33.08 3.57 -2.70
CA LEU A 12 -31.99 3.64 -3.68
C LEU A 12 -32.47 3.76 -5.14
N VAL A 13 -33.62 3.15 -5.48
CA VAL A 13 -34.23 3.26 -6.82
C VAL A 13 -34.92 4.61 -7.01
N ALA A 14 -35.48 5.22 -5.95
CA ALA A 14 -36.01 6.58 -6.01
C ALA A 14 -34.92 7.64 -6.26
N VAL A 15 -33.70 7.41 -5.78
CA VAL A 15 -32.54 8.30 -6.03
C VAL A 15 -31.95 8.12 -7.45
N LEU A 16 -32.10 6.94 -8.07
CA LEU A 16 -31.62 6.66 -9.43
C LEU A 16 -32.64 7.02 -10.53
N MET A 17 -33.95 7.00 -10.25
CA MET A 17 -34.96 7.48 -11.20
C MET A 17 -35.19 9.00 -11.18
N GLY A 18 -34.71 9.71 -10.15
CA GLY A 18 -34.73 11.19 -10.11
C GLY A 18 -33.78 11.87 -11.11
N ALA A 19 -32.90 11.10 -11.77
CA ALA A 19 -31.94 11.62 -12.75
C ALA A 19 -32.44 11.57 -14.21
N LEU A 20 -33.62 10.98 -14.48
CA LEU A 20 -34.20 10.86 -15.82
C LEU A 20 -35.71 11.04 -15.76
N GLY A 21 -36.18 12.30 -15.78
CA GLY A 21 -37.59 12.60 -16.04
C GLY A 21 -38.14 13.74 -15.19
N THR A 22 -38.10 14.96 -15.74
CA THR A 22 -39.27 15.83 -15.95
C THR A 22 -38.77 17.17 -16.50
N ALA A 23 -38.48 17.19 -17.80
CA ALA A 23 -38.65 18.41 -18.57
C ALA A 23 -40.16 18.68 -18.66
N ASN A 24 -40.70 19.41 -17.69
CA ASN A 24 -41.96 20.13 -17.83
C ASN A 24 -41.90 21.36 -16.93
N ALA A 25 -41.05 22.31 -17.33
CA ALA A 25 -41.19 23.68 -16.89
C ALA A 25 -42.47 24.25 -17.54
N GLN A 26 -43.50 24.47 -16.72
CA GLN A 26 -44.62 25.33 -17.07
C GLN A 26 -44.06 26.66 -17.57
N LYS A 27 -44.39 27.00 -18.83
CA LYS A 27 -44.27 28.35 -19.36
C LYS A 27 -45.12 29.29 -18.51
N ALA A 28 -44.50 29.97 -17.56
CA ALA A 28 -45.10 31.10 -16.86
C ALA A 28 -44.29 32.37 -17.19
N GLY A 29 -44.94 33.28 -17.92
CA GLY A 29 -44.62 34.71 -17.96
C GLY A 29 -43.33 35.09 -18.68
N ALA A 30 -43.46 35.58 -19.92
CA ALA A 30 -42.43 36.36 -20.59
C ALA A 30 -41.95 37.51 -19.68
N HIS A 31 -40.77 37.37 -19.08
CA HIS A 31 -40.07 38.48 -18.43
C HIS A 31 -39.42 39.34 -19.52
N LYS A 32 -39.85 40.59 -19.60
CA LYS A 32 -39.18 41.64 -20.36
C LYS A 32 -37.73 41.75 -19.87
N THR A 33 -36.79 41.61 -20.78
CA THR A 33 -35.39 42.02 -20.59
C THR A 33 -35.34 43.53 -20.37
N PRO A 34 -34.77 44.04 -19.26
CA PRO A 34 -34.30 45.41 -19.18
C PRO A 34 -32.84 45.44 -19.65
N ASP A 35 -32.63 45.84 -20.91
CA ASP A 35 -31.35 46.39 -21.38
C ASP A 35 -31.21 47.81 -20.80
N GLN A 36 -30.58 47.91 -19.62
CA GLN A 36 -29.93 49.08 -19.00
C GLN A 36 -29.87 48.82 -17.49
N GLY A 37 -28.65 48.78 -16.93
CA GLY A 37 -28.39 48.48 -15.52
C GLY A 37 -29.33 49.25 -14.58
N CYS A 38 -30.02 48.52 -13.70
CA CYS A 38 -30.83 49.10 -12.64
C CYS A 38 -29.92 50.06 -11.84
N LYS A 39 -30.26 51.35 -11.82
CA LYS A 39 -29.46 52.35 -11.10
C LYS A 39 -29.74 52.18 -9.60
N PRO A 40 -28.78 51.68 -8.81
CA PRO A 40 -29.03 51.45 -7.39
C PRO A 40 -29.19 52.79 -6.67
N PRO A 41 -29.96 52.85 -5.57
CA PRO A 41 -30.00 54.02 -4.71
C PRO A 41 -28.58 54.37 -4.20
N LEU A 42 -28.30 55.67 -4.05
CA LEU A 42 -26.96 56.15 -3.72
C LEU A 42 -26.39 55.50 -2.44
N ASN A 43 -27.24 55.20 -1.46
CA ASN A 43 -26.86 54.55 -0.20
C ASN A 43 -26.50 53.06 -0.33
N ARG A 44 -26.77 52.40 -1.47
CA ARG A 44 -26.44 51.00 -1.74
C ARG A 44 -25.52 50.78 -2.93
N GLN A 45 -25.15 51.83 -3.67
CA GLN A 45 -24.24 51.75 -4.82
C GLN A 45 -22.96 50.95 -4.50
N LEU A 46 -22.32 51.22 -3.36
CA LEU A 46 -21.12 50.50 -2.93
C LEU A 46 -21.31 48.97 -2.80
N ARG A 47 -22.54 48.50 -2.50
CA ARG A 47 -22.82 47.06 -2.41
C ARG A 47 -22.87 46.41 -3.79
N HIS A 48 -23.40 47.10 -4.79
CA HIS A 48 -23.38 46.65 -6.19
C HIS A 48 -21.94 46.63 -6.70
N ASP A 49 -21.15 47.67 -6.43
CA ASP A 49 -19.73 47.72 -6.80
C ASP A 49 -18.94 46.52 -6.24
N PHE A 50 -19.26 46.05 -5.03
CA PHE A 50 -18.63 44.85 -4.47
C PHE A 50 -19.05 43.54 -5.15
N VAL A 51 -20.29 43.43 -5.61
CA VAL A 51 -20.78 42.28 -6.39
C VAL A 51 -20.09 42.27 -7.75
N ASP A 52 -20.00 43.41 -8.42
CA ASP A 52 -19.32 43.56 -9.71
C ASP A 52 -17.84 43.17 -9.62
N GLN A 53 -17.15 43.63 -8.56
CA GLN A 53 -15.78 43.20 -8.27
C GLN A 53 -15.67 41.69 -8.03
N ALA A 54 -16.69 41.07 -7.41
CA ALA A 54 -16.74 39.63 -7.19
C ALA A 54 -17.01 38.84 -8.48
N GLN A 55 -17.82 39.37 -9.40
CA GLN A 55 -18.02 38.79 -10.74
C GLN A 55 -16.70 38.78 -11.51
N GLN A 56 -15.97 39.89 -11.52
CA GLN A 56 -14.64 39.98 -12.14
C GLN A 56 -13.64 39.00 -11.50
N LEU A 57 -13.69 38.82 -10.18
CA LEU A 57 -12.87 37.83 -9.48
C LEU A 57 -13.19 36.38 -9.90
N ALA A 58 -14.47 36.09 -10.12
CA ALA A 58 -14.97 34.78 -10.51
C ALA A 58 -14.64 34.44 -11.97
N LEU A 59 -14.80 35.39 -12.90
CA LEU A 59 -14.40 35.22 -14.31
C LEU A 59 -12.91 34.91 -14.41
N ARG A 60 -12.06 35.69 -13.72
CA ARG A 60 -10.61 35.46 -13.71
C ARG A 60 -10.12 34.26 -12.90
N ALA A 61 -11.02 33.40 -12.41
CA ALA A 61 -10.62 32.24 -11.61
C ALA A 61 -10.08 31.07 -12.47
N ASP A 62 -10.32 31.08 -13.77
CA ASP A 62 -9.74 30.15 -14.76
C ASP A 62 -8.30 30.51 -15.19
N GLY A 63 -7.78 31.63 -14.71
CA GLY A 63 -6.43 32.11 -15.01
C GLY A 63 -6.35 33.14 -16.13
N LYS A 64 -7.48 33.55 -16.74
CA LYS A 64 -7.53 34.60 -17.77
C LYS A 64 -8.35 35.79 -17.30
N ALA A 65 -7.88 36.99 -17.58
CA ALA A 65 -8.61 38.22 -17.25
C ALA A 65 -9.43 38.69 -18.46
N ASP A 66 -10.50 37.97 -18.77
CA ASP A 66 -11.45 38.32 -19.83
C ASP A 66 -12.91 38.21 -19.31
N ASN A 67 -13.88 38.39 -20.21
CA ASN A 67 -15.31 38.36 -19.88
C ASN A 67 -15.93 36.97 -20.04
N GLU A 68 -15.11 35.92 -20.14
CA GLU A 68 -15.54 34.55 -20.28
C GLU A 68 -15.00 33.71 -19.12
N PHE A 69 -15.60 32.54 -18.89
CA PHE A 69 -15.09 31.57 -17.93
C PHE A 69 -14.88 30.23 -18.64
N TYR A 70 -13.62 29.79 -18.70
CA TYR A 70 -13.23 28.56 -19.36
C TYR A 70 -12.96 27.43 -18.34
N ALA A 71 -13.95 26.56 -18.14
CA ALA A 71 -13.89 25.40 -17.25
C ALA A 71 -13.20 24.17 -17.86
N GLY A 72 -12.93 24.17 -19.17
CA GLY A 72 -12.36 23.05 -19.92
C GLY A 72 -13.04 22.84 -21.27
N ASN A 73 -12.94 21.61 -21.81
CA ASN A 73 -13.36 21.29 -23.19
C ASN A 73 -14.89 21.17 -23.39
N ASN A 74 -15.73 21.39 -22.37
CA ASN A 74 -17.18 21.31 -22.51
C ASN A 74 -17.75 22.73 -22.75
N PRO A 75 -18.16 23.07 -23.99
CA PRO A 75 -18.60 24.42 -24.34
C PRO A 75 -19.88 24.83 -23.60
N GLU A 76 -20.77 23.87 -23.32
CA GLU A 76 -22.03 24.14 -22.61
C GLU A 76 -21.77 24.58 -21.17
N VAL A 77 -20.85 23.90 -20.47
CA VAL A 77 -20.49 24.28 -19.10
C VAL A 77 -19.85 25.67 -19.07
N ASN A 78 -18.94 25.97 -20.00
CA ASN A 78 -18.31 27.29 -20.11
C ASN A 78 -19.36 28.38 -20.36
N PHE A 79 -20.29 28.14 -21.28
CA PHE A 79 -21.37 29.07 -21.60
C PHE A 79 -22.28 29.31 -20.39
N GLN A 80 -22.80 28.25 -19.76
CA GLN A 80 -23.72 28.37 -18.62
C GLN A 80 -23.08 29.09 -17.43
N VAL A 81 -21.81 28.81 -17.13
CA VAL A 81 -21.09 29.47 -16.03
C VAL A 81 -20.83 30.93 -16.36
N THR A 82 -20.39 31.23 -17.59
CA THR A 82 -20.17 32.61 -18.05
C THR A 82 -21.46 33.43 -17.98
N GLN A 83 -22.57 32.90 -18.51
CA GLN A 83 -23.88 33.57 -18.46
C GLN A 83 -24.40 33.75 -17.03
N THR A 84 -24.13 32.79 -16.16
CA THR A 84 -24.47 32.90 -14.74
C THR A 84 -23.73 34.07 -14.10
N ILE A 85 -22.42 34.18 -14.32
CA ILE A 85 -21.62 35.25 -13.73
C ILE A 85 -21.95 36.61 -14.35
N THR A 86 -22.09 36.72 -15.67
CA THR A 86 -22.20 38.03 -16.35
C THR A 86 -23.63 38.54 -16.48
N ARG A 87 -24.63 37.67 -16.71
CA ARG A 87 -26.02 38.12 -16.93
C ARG A 87 -26.93 37.83 -15.76
N ARG A 88 -26.87 36.64 -15.20
CA ARG A 88 -27.79 36.22 -14.15
C ARG A 88 -27.58 37.01 -12.86
N VAL A 89 -26.33 37.20 -12.45
CA VAL A 89 -26.00 38.01 -11.26
C VAL A 89 -26.50 39.45 -11.43
N ASP A 90 -26.24 40.11 -12.56
CA ASP A 90 -26.71 41.48 -12.83
C ASP A 90 -28.24 41.59 -12.79
N ASN A 91 -28.92 40.62 -13.41
CA ASN A 91 -30.37 40.54 -13.32
C ASN A 91 -30.86 40.40 -11.88
N LEU A 92 -30.17 39.62 -11.04
CA LEU A 92 -30.52 39.49 -9.62
C LEU A 92 -30.26 40.76 -8.82
N GLN A 93 -29.17 41.48 -9.10
CA GLN A 93 -28.95 42.81 -8.52
C GLN A 93 -30.14 43.74 -8.81
N CYS A 94 -30.66 43.71 -10.04
CA CYS A 94 -31.83 44.48 -10.45
C CYS A 94 -33.12 44.02 -9.76
N VAL A 95 -33.36 42.70 -9.67
CA VAL A 95 -34.54 42.13 -8.99
C VAL A 95 -34.57 42.55 -7.52
N ILE A 96 -33.43 42.47 -6.82
CA ILE A 96 -33.31 42.87 -5.42
C ILE A 96 -33.65 44.35 -5.22
N GLU A 97 -33.18 45.23 -6.11
CA GLU A 97 -33.44 46.66 -5.97
C GLU A 97 -34.87 47.05 -6.31
N ASN A 98 -35.45 46.45 -7.35
CA ASN A 98 -36.81 46.74 -7.80
C ASN A 98 -37.90 46.15 -6.89
N ASP A 99 -37.56 45.26 -5.96
CA ASP A 99 -38.53 44.76 -4.98
C ASP A 99 -38.96 45.86 -4.00
N THR A 100 -40.23 46.25 -4.06
CA THR A 100 -40.78 47.33 -3.22
C THR A 100 -41.26 46.85 -1.84
N LEU A 101 -41.38 45.53 -1.63
CA LEU A 101 -41.89 44.92 -0.39
C LEU A 101 -40.76 44.59 0.59
N THR A 102 -39.56 44.33 0.08
CA THR A 102 -38.40 43.97 0.91
C THR A 102 -37.73 45.18 1.54
N ARG A 103 -37.49 45.12 2.85
CA ARG A 103 -36.79 46.17 3.62
C ARG A 103 -35.32 46.32 3.19
N ASP A 104 -34.81 47.55 3.24
CA ASP A 104 -33.43 47.90 2.86
C ASP A 104 -32.35 46.99 3.47
N GLN A 105 -32.45 46.65 4.77
CA GLN A 105 -31.49 45.78 5.43
C GLN A 105 -31.42 44.38 4.79
N LYS A 106 -32.56 43.87 4.32
CA LYS A 106 -32.67 42.55 3.71
C LYS A 106 -32.11 42.55 2.28
N LYS A 107 -32.35 43.64 1.52
CA LYS A 107 -31.68 43.88 0.23
C LYS A 107 -30.16 43.88 0.36
N VAL A 108 -29.64 44.58 1.38
CA VAL A 108 -28.20 44.60 1.67
C VAL A 108 -27.67 43.20 1.99
N ALA A 109 -28.41 42.39 2.76
CA ALA A 109 -28.05 41.00 3.03
C ALA A 109 -28.02 40.16 1.74
N TYR A 110 -29.00 40.32 0.86
CA TYR A 110 -29.04 39.58 -0.41
C TYR A 110 -27.90 39.96 -1.35
N LEU A 111 -27.58 41.24 -1.50
CA LEU A 111 -26.42 41.67 -2.30
C LEU A 111 -25.11 41.14 -1.71
N LYS A 112 -24.99 41.15 -0.37
CA LYS A 112 -23.84 40.55 0.31
C LYS A 112 -23.73 39.05 0.03
N GLY A 113 -24.85 38.34 -0.04
CA GLY A 113 -24.86 36.92 -0.38
C GLY A 113 -24.37 36.61 -1.80
N LEU A 114 -24.78 37.42 -2.79
CA LEU A 114 -24.27 37.33 -4.16
C LEU A 114 -22.73 37.51 -4.19
N GLU A 115 -22.25 38.57 -3.51
CA GLU A 115 -20.81 38.87 -3.38
C GLU A 115 -20.03 37.69 -2.80
N VAL A 116 -20.52 37.12 -1.69
CA VAL A 116 -19.82 36.03 -0.96
C VAL A 116 -19.83 34.73 -1.76
N ILE A 117 -20.92 34.40 -2.45
CA ILE A 117 -21.00 33.21 -3.31
C ILE A 117 -19.92 33.26 -4.40
N LEU A 118 -19.84 34.39 -5.12
CA LEU A 118 -18.87 34.56 -6.20
C LEU A 118 -17.42 34.53 -5.71
N LYS A 119 -17.14 35.19 -4.58
CA LYS A 119 -15.81 35.14 -3.94
C LYS A 119 -15.42 33.73 -3.52
N ASN A 120 -16.34 33.00 -2.91
CA ASN A 120 -16.11 31.62 -2.48
C ASN A 120 -15.93 30.69 -3.68
N PHE A 121 -16.72 30.87 -4.75
CA PHE A 121 -16.57 30.09 -5.98
C PHE A 121 -15.18 30.28 -6.59
N ALA A 122 -14.75 31.54 -6.76
CA ALA A 122 -13.43 31.86 -7.29
C ALA A 122 -12.29 31.22 -6.46
N LYS A 123 -12.41 31.26 -5.14
CA LYS A 123 -11.44 30.65 -4.21
C LYS A 123 -11.41 29.13 -4.34
N LEU A 124 -12.57 28.48 -4.23
CA LEU A 124 -12.66 27.02 -4.25
C LEU A 124 -12.28 26.46 -5.62
N TYR A 125 -12.61 27.15 -6.71
CA TYR A 125 -12.27 26.73 -8.06
C TYR A 125 -10.76 26.75 -8.30
N ARG A 126 -10.06 27.83 -7.92
CA ARG A 126 -8.58 27.90 -8.00
C ARG A 126 -7.89 26.79 -7.22
N ASN A 127 -8.48 26.38 -6.10
CA ASN A 127 -7.96 25.28 -5.28
C ASN A 127 -8.42 23.89 -5.76
N ARG A 128 -9.18 23.80 -6.86
CA ARG A 128 -9.76 22.56 -7.40
C ARG A 128 -10.70 21.84 -6.43
N GLN A 129 -11.42 22.60 -5.61
CA GLN A 129 -12.34 22.12 -4.57
C GLN A 129 -13.82 22.23 -4.95
N VAL A 130 -14.14 22.73 -6.15
CA VAL A 130 -15.52 22.83 -6.65
C VAL A 130 -15.55 22.62 -8.17
N LEU A 131 -16.60 21.96 -8.65
CA LEU A 131 -16.89 21.86 -10.08
C LEU A 131 -17.61 23.14 -10.57
N PRO A 132 -17.20 23.71 -11.72
CA PRO A 132 -17.86 24.90 -12.30
C PRO A 132 -19.36 24.74 -12.53
N SER A 133 -19.78 23.55 -12.93
CA SER A 133 -21.18 23.22 -13.20
C SER A 133 -22.12 23.37 -11.99
N HIS A 134 -21.59 23.50 -10.77
CA HIS A 134 -22.41 23.76 -9.59
C HIS A 134 -22.90 25.21 -9.50
N LEU A 135 -22.21 26.19 -10.12
CA LEU A 135 -22.53 27.60 -9.94
C LEU A 135 -23.93 28.00 -10.42
N PRO A 136 -24.43 27.55 -11.59
CA PRO A 136 -25.80 27.84 -12.01
C PRO A 136 -26.85 27.34 -10.99
N ALA A 137 -26.68 26.11 -10.51
CA ALA A 137 -27.57 25.51 -9.51
C ALA A 137 -27.50 26.22 -8.14
N VAL A 138 -26.35 26.80 -7.78
CA VAL A 138 -26.22 27.65 -6.59
C VAL A 138 -27.12 28.88 -6.70
N PHE A 139 -27.16 29.55 -7.84
CA PHE A 139 -28.03 30.71 -8.03
C PHE A 139 -29.51 30.33 -8.17
N ASP A 140 -29.84 29.18 -8.78
CA ASP A 140 -31.22 28.63 -8.73
C ASP A 140 -31.70 28.45 -7.29
N ALA A 141 -30.85 27.88 -6.43
CA ALA A 141 -31.16 27.71 -5.01
C ALA A 141 -31.22 29.04 -4.26
N TYR A 142 -30.35 30.00 -4.58
CA TYR A 142 -30.32 31.32 -3.97
C TYR A 142 -31.61 32.09 -4.22
N GLU A 143 -32.08 32.14 -5.46
CA GLU A 143 -33.34 32.78 -5.84
C GLU A 143 -34.54 32.14 -5.15
N ALA A 144 -34.59 30.81 -5.12
CA ALA A 144 -35.68 30.12 -4.46
C ALA A 144 -35.68 30.34 -2.93
N ALA A 145 -34.49 30.49 -2.33
CA ALA A 145 -34.36 30.83 -0.92
C ALA A 145 -34.78 32.28 -0.64
N MET A 146 -34.43 33.24 -1.51
CA MET A 146 -34.93 34.62 -1.42
C MET A 146 -36.46 34.65 -1.43
N ALA A 147 -37.10 33.95 -2.37
CA ALA A 147 -38.56 33.92 -2.49
C ALA A 147 -39.27 33.34 -1.25
N LEU A 148 -38.64 32.41 -0.53
CA LEU A 148 -39.15 31.89 0.74
C LEU A 148 -38.92 32.88 1.88
N ASP A 149 -37.70 33.42 1.97
CA ASP A 149 -37.29 34.32 3.02
C ASP A 149 -38.08 35.65 2.99
N GLU A 150 -38.43 36.16 1.82
CA GLU A 150 -39.32 37.32 1.62
C GLU A 150 -40.70 37.12 2.23
N ARG A 151 -41.20 35.87 2.24
CA ARG A 151 -42.50 35.50 2.85
C ARG A 151 -42.37 35.14 4.33
N GLY A 152 -41.18 35.27 4.91
CA GLY A 152 -40.87 34.85 6.28
C GLY A 152 -40.84 33.32 6.46
N ALA A 153 -40.77 32.56 5.37
CA ALA A 153 -40.71 31.10 5.41
C ALA A 153 -39.28 30.59 5.60
N SER A 154 -39.15 29.37 6.11
CA SER A 154 -37.87 28.68 6.27
C SER A 154 -37.24 28.34 4.92
N ILE A 155 -35.91 28.49 4.80
CA ILE A 155 -35.14 28.07 3.61
C ILE A 155 -34.85 26.56 3.58
N VAL A 156 -35.20 25.81 4.63
CA VAL A 156 -34.91 24.36 4.76
C VAL A 156 -35.34 23.53 3.54
N PRO A 157 -36.54 23.71 2.94
CA PRO A 157 -36.95 22.92 1.79
C PRO A 157 -36.04 23.08 0.56
N VAL A 158 -35.35 24.22 0.43
CA VAL A 158 -34.36 24.45 -0.64
C VAL A 158 -33.10 23.64 -0.35
N ILE A 159 -32.65 23.67 0.91
CA ILE A 159 -31.45 22.96 1.33
C ILE A 159 -31.65 21.45 1.26
N GLU A 160 -32.84 20.93 1.57
CA GLU A 160 -33.16 19.50 1.49
C GLU A 160 -33.06 18.96 0.06
N ARG A 161 -33.54 19.70 -0.94
CA ARG A 161 -33.47 19.29 -2.36
C ARG A 161 -32.12 19.54 -3.04
N SER A 162 -31.30 20.44 -2.50
CA SER A 162 -29.98 20.78 -3.05
C SER A 162 -28.92 19.70 -2.81
N SER A 163 -27.85 19.67 -3.61
CA SER A 163 -26.66 18.86 -3.27
C SER A 163 -25.93 19.44 -2.04
N TYR A 164 -24.94 18.72 -1.50
CA TYR A 164 -24.07 19.24 -0.44
C TYR A 164 -23.42 20.57 -0.87
N GLU A 165 -22.84 20.59 -2.07
CA GLU A 165 -22.08 21.71 -2.61
C GLU A 165 -22.98 22.94 -2.72
N VAL A 166 -24.15 22.78 -3.34
CA VAL A 166 -25.14 23.86 -3.50
C VAL A 166 -25.61 24.38 -2.14
N GLY A 167 -25.97 23.48 -1.22
CA GLY A 167 -26.40 23.85 0.12
C GLY A 167 -25.30 24.57 0.92
N ASN A 168 -24.04 24.15 0.77
CA ASN A 168 -22.89 24.74 1.44
C ASN A 168 -22.63 26.18 0.95
N PHE A 169 -22.77 26.45 -0.35
CA PHE A 169 -22.73 27.83 -0.87
C PHE A 169 -23.88 28.69 -0.31
N LEU A 170 -25.09 28.14 -0.29
CA LEU A 170 -26.28 28.88 0.18
C LEU A 170 -26.13 29.27 1.65
N ILE A 171 -25.68 28.34 2.48
CA ILE A 171 -25.38 28.53 3.91
C ILE A 171 -24.17 29.45 4.12
N GLY A 172 -23.15 29.36 3.27
CA GLY A 172 -21.97 30.21 3.34
C GLY A 172 -22.20 31.64 2.85
N SER A 173 -23.31 31.92 2.16
CA SER A 173 -23.58 33.23 1.55
C SER A 173 -23.76 34.37 2.55
N GLN A 174 -24.16 34.09 3.79
CA GLN A 174 -24.57 35.09 4.79
C GLN A 174 -25.86 35.86 4.46
N GLY A 175 -26.42 35.71 3.24
CA GLY A 175 -27.64 36.41 2.83
C GLY A 175 -28.89 36.01 3.63
N PHE A 176 -28.87 34.82 4.25
CA PHE A 176 -29.99 34.25 4.99
C PHE A 176 -29.69 34.03 6.49
N ASP A 177 -28.70 34.74 7.05
CA ASP A 177 -28.30 34.51 8.45
C ASP A 177 -29.40 34.81 9.47
N ALA A 178 -30.38 35.66 9.13
CA ALA A 178 -31.54 35.96 9.96
C ALA A 178 -32.76 35.05 9.69
N ASN A 179 -32.69 34.13 8.72
CA ASN A 179 -33.82 33.25 8.39
C ASN A 179 -34.07 32.23 9.51
N SER A 180 -35.34 31.94 9.81
CA SER A 180 -35.74 31.01 10.88
C SER A 180 -35.24 29.58 10.66
N GLY A 181 -35.09 29.15 9.40
CA GLY A 181 -34.57 27.84 9.02
C GLY A 181 -33.05 27.72 9.04
N ARG A 182 -32.32 28.79 9.35
CA ARG A 182 -30.86 28.86 9.16
C ARG A 182 -30.09 27.80 9.96
N ALA A 183 -30.47 27.59 11.23
CA ALA A 183 -29.79 26.64 12.11
C ALA A 183 -30.01 25.19 11.67
N GLU A 184 -31.27 24.83 11.35
CA GLU A 184 -31.62 23.51 10.83
C GLU A 184 -30.93 23.24 9.48
N ALA A 185 -30.93 24.23 8.59
CA ALA A 185 -30.24 24.12 7.31
C ALA A 185 -28.73 23.87 7.44
N LYS A 186 -28.05 24.46 8.45
CA LYS A 186 -26.64 24.13 8.75
C LYS A 186 -26.48 22.64 9.08
N ASN A 187 -27.37 22.09 9.90
CA ASN A 187 -27.33 20.68 10.29
C ASN A 187 -27.57 19.75 9.10
N ILE A 188 -28.47 20.11 8.19
CA ILE A 188 -28.74 19.34 6.96
C ILE A 188 -27.52 19.34 6.03
N VAL A 189 -26.90 20.50 5.80
CA VAL A 189 -25.68 20.59 4.97
C VAL A 189 -24.53 19.78 5.59
N LEU A 190 -24.35 19.86 6.91
CA LEU A 190 -23.35 19.07 7.61
C LEU A 190 -23.63 17.57 7.52
N SER A 191 -24.90 17.17 7.58
CA SER A 191 -25.30 15.78 7.39
C SER A 191 -25.00 15.27 5.98
N LYS A 192 -25.22 16.11 4.95
CA LYS A 192 -24.90 15.77 3.56
C LYS A 192 -23.39 15.65 3.34
N TYR A 193 -22.60 16.53 3.95
CA TYR A 193 -21.14 16.42 3.97
C TYR A 193 -20.70 15.07 4.56
N LEU A 194 -21.25 14.70 5.71
CA LEU A 194 -20.89 13.45 6.39
C LEU A 194 -21.37 12.19 5.65
N ALA A 195 -22.44 12.28 4.86
CA ALA A 195 -22.86 11.19 3.98
C ALA A 195 -21.86 10.95 2.83
N GLN A 196 -21.23 12.01 2.31
CA GLN A 196 -20.18 11.92 1.29
C GLN A 196 -18.80 11.57 1.89
N HIS A 197 -18.55 11.93 3.14
CA HIS A 197 -17.27 11.73 3.85
C HIS A 197 -17.46 10.93 5.16
N PRO A 198 -17.85 9.66 5.07
CA PRO A 198 -18.18 8.85 6.24
C PRO A 198 -17.00 8.60 7.19
N ASP A 199 -15.76 8.70 6.71
CA ASP A 199 -14.53 8.64 7.52
C ASP A 199 -14.36 9.84 8.48
N ARG A 200 -15.02 10.95 8.17
CA ARG A 200 -14.99 12.19 8.97
C ARG A 200 -16.07 12.25 10.06
N ILE A 201 -17.03 11.32 10.06
CA ILE A 201 -18.18 11.35 10.96
C ILE A 201 -17.78 11.56 12.42
N LEU A 202 -16.97 10.67 13.00
CA LEU A 202 -16.64 10.74 14.43
C LEU A 202 -15.81 11.98 14.76
N ALA A 203 -14.90 12.38 13.87
CA ALA A 203 -14.10 13.59 14.03
C ALA A 203 -14.98 14.85 14.04
N THR A 204 -15.95 14.95 13.13
CA THR A 204 -16.87 16.08 13.06
C THR A 204 -17.88 16.08 14.22
N LEU A 205 -18.40 14.92 14.60
CA LEU A 205 -19.34 14.79 15.72
C LEU A 205 -18.72 15.19 17.06
N LYS A 206 -17.39 15.07 17.21
CA LYS A 206 -16.67 15.48 18.43
C LYS A 206 -16.97 16.93 18.80
N ASP A 207 -17.04 17.80 17.79
CA ASP A 207 -17.31 19.24 17.95
C ASP A 207 -18.77 19.61 17.64
N ASN A 208 -19.60 18.63 17.23
CA ASN A 208 -20.99 18.82 16.80
C ASN A 208 -21.93 17.76 17.41
N THR A 209 -21.79 17.53 18.73
CA THR A 209 -22.49 16.44 19.46
C THR A 209 -24.02 16.60 19.51
N ASN A 210 -24.56 17.77 19.16
CA ASN A 210 -25.99 18.06 19.16
C ASN A 210 -26.66 17.90 17.78
N LEU A 211 -25.96 17.32 16.80
CA LEU A 211 -26.54 17.05 15.49
C LEU A 211 -27.79 16.13 15.62
N PRO A 212 -28.95 16.49 15.05
CA PRO A 212 -30.19 15.72 15.24
C PRO A 212 -30.12 14.25 14.81
N ASN A 213 -29.34 13.94 13.78
CA ASN A 213 -29.12 12.59 13.25
C ASN A 213 -27.81 11.94 13.74
N ARG A 214 -27.20 12.46 14.82
CA ARG A 214 -25.94 11.96 15.39
C ARG A 214 -25.95 10.45 15.56
N ASP A 215 -27.00 9.88 16.15
CA ASP A 215 -27.02 8.45 16.49
C ASP A 215 -26.96 7.58 15.23
N SER A 216 -27.69 7.95 14.17
CA SER A 216 -27.60 7.29 12.86
C SER A 216 -26.20 7.40 12.24
N LEU A 217 -25.54 8.55 12.40
CA LEU A 217 -24.18 8.77 11.92
C LEU A 217 -23.17 7.92 12.70
N ILE A 218 -23.30 7.82 14.04
CA ILE A 218 -22.44 6.96 14.86
C ILE A 218 -22.60 5.50 14.45
N ILE A 219 -23.83 5.02 14.21
CA ILE A 219 -24.07 3.65 13.73
C ILE A 219 -23.39 3.45 12.37
N LEU A 220 -23.56 4.38 11.43
CA LEU A 220 -22.90 4.30 10.13
C LEU A 220 -21.37 4.22 10.26
N ALA A 221 -20.78 5.05 11.12
CA ALA A 221 -19.34 5.03 11.39
C ALA A 221 -18.90 3.72 12.05
N ALA A 222 -19.68 3.19 13.00
CA ALA A 222 -19.41 1.93 13.69
C ALA A 222 -19.30 0.76 12.72
N TYR A 223 -20.28 0.58 11.84
CA TYR A 223 -20.32 -0.51 10.87
C TYR A 223 -19.24 -0.39 9.78
N ARG A 224 -18.73 0.81 9.53
CA ARG A 224 -17.64 1.06 8.58
C ARG A 224 -16.26 0.84 9.21
N ASN A 225 -16.04 1.34 10.43
CA ASN A 225 -14.76 1.25 11.12
C ASN A 225 -14.94 1.08 12.63
N PRO A 226 -15.13 -0.16 13.11
CA PRO A 226 -15.27 -0.44 14.54
C PRO A 226 -14.06 -0.05 15.39
N ALA A 227 -12.85 -0.07 14.82
CA ALA A 227 -11.62 0.32 15.52
C ALA A 227 -11.59 1.83 15.78
N GLN A 228 -12.01 2.65 14.79
CA GLN A 228 -12.16 4.09 15.02
C GLN A 228 -13.24 4.36 16.07
N LEU A 229 -14.38 3.65 16.01
CA LEU A 229 -15.41 3.78 17.05
C LEU A 229 -14.85 3.46 18.44
N TYR A 230 -14.02 2.42 18.58
CA TYR A 230 -13.34 2.07 19.83
C TYR A 230 -12.53 3.23 20.40
N ASP A 231 -11.75 3.92 19.56
CA ASP A 231 -10.91 5.04 20.00
C ASP A 231 -11.76 6.20 20.54
N TYR A 232 -12.82 6.58 19.82
CA TYR A 232 -13.73 7.63 20.25
C TYR A 232 -14.58 7.22 21.46
N ALA A 233 -14.99 5.95 21.55
CA ALA A 233 -15.70 5.40 22.70
C ALA A 233 -14.81 5.28 23.95
N SER A 234 -13.48 5.25 23.79
CA SER A 234 -12.53 5.24 24.91
C SER A 234 -12.25 6.65 25.45
N ALA A 235 -12.55 7.69 24.67
CA ALA A 235 -12.28 9.06 25.04
C ALA A 235 -13.17 9.56 26.20
N ASN A 236 -12.60 10.39 27.06
CA ASN A 236 -13.29 11.04 28.17
C ASN A 236 -13.87 12.40 27.75
N ASN A 237 -14.82 12.40 26.82
CA ASN A 237 -15.52 13.59 26.32
C ASN A 237 -16.99 13.29 26.00
N ASP A 238 -17.76 14.32 25.66
CA ASP A 238 -19.20 14.22 25.39
C ASP A 238 -19.54 13.17 24.34
N LEU A 239 -18.83 13.17 23.20
CA LEU A 239 -19.05 12.18 22.15
C LEU A 239 -18.80 10.75 22.66
N GLY A 240 -17.72 10.53 23.41
CA GLY A 240 -17.45 9.23 24.02
C GLY A 240 -18.56 8.79 24.97
N TYR A 241 -19.11 9.70 25.79
CA TYR A 241 -20.25 9.38 26.66
C TYR A 241 -21.52 9.05 25.87
N PHE A 242 -21.78 9.75 24.76
CA PHE A 242 -22.91 9.45 23.88
C PHE A 242 -22.77 8.05 23.26
N ILE A 243 -21.62 7.75 22.64
CA ILE A 243 -21.35 6.44 22.02
C ILE A 243 -21.61 5.31 23.03
N ARG A 244 -21.09 5.44 24.26
CA ARG A 244 -21.22 4.40 25.30
C ARG A 244 -22.67 4.15 25.78
N ARG A 245 -23.59 5.08 25.55
CA ARG A 245 -25.00 4.97 25.96
C ARG A 245 -25.92 4.46 24.86
N MET A 246 -25.42 4.30 23.64
CA MET A 246 -26.24 3.89 22.49
C MET A 246 -26.71 2.44 22.58
N ASP A 247 -27.93 2.22 22.10
CA ASP A 247 -28.62 0.93 22.14
C ASP A 247 -28.49 0.12 20.84
N ASP A 248 -27.32 0.19 20.19
CA ASP A 248 -26.98 -0.63 19.03
C ASP A 248 -26.04 -1.78 19.44
N SER A 249 -26.23 -2.97 18.87
CA SER A 249 -25.48 -4.18 19.27
C SER A 249 -23.97 -4.03 19.04
N LEU A 250 -23.57 -3.51 17.87
CA LEU A 250 -22.17 -3.28 17.54
C LEU A 250 -21.59 -2.17 18.40
N VAL A 251 -22.27 -1.03 18.48
CA VAL A 251 -21.80 0.13 19.25
C VAL A 251 -21.65 -0.22 20.73
N ARG A 252 -22.61 -0.95 21.31
CA ARG A 252 -22.57 -1.40 22.71
C ARG A 252 -21.42 -2.37 22.95
N THR A 253 -21.19 -3.31 22.03
CA THR A 253 -20.10 -4.29 22.14
C THR A 253 -18.74 -3.61 22.09
N VAL A 254 -18.52 -2.73 21.11
CA VAL A 254 -17.28 -1.95 20.99
C VAL A 254 -17.09 -1.02 22.19
N SER A 255 -18.17 -0.41 22.70
CA SER A 255 -18.12 0.44 23.89
C SER A 255 -17.70 -0.33 25.15
N ARG A 256 -18.16 -1.57 25.32
CA ARG A 256 -17.70 -2.45 26.41
C ARG A 256 -16.21 -2.80 26.29
N MET A 257 -15.73 -3.01 25.06
CA MET A 257 -14.29 -3.19 24.82
C MET A 257 -13.51 -1.92 25.17
N ALA A 258 -14.01 -0.74 24.79
CA ALA A 258 -13.38 0.56 25.05
C ALA A 258 -13.19 0.84 26.54
N THR A 259 -14.14 0.41 27.39
CA THR A 259 -14.08 0.61 28.83
C THR A 259 -13.46 -0.56 29.61
N SER A 260 -12.85 -1.53 28.92
CA SER A 260 -12.31 -2.77 29.54
C SER A 260 -10.93 -2.63 30.21
N GLY A 261 -10.52 -1.43 30.61
CA GLY A 261 -9.25 -1.21 31.31
C GLY A 261 -8.00 -1.60 30.51
N GLY A 262 -8.01 -1.35 29.19
CA GLY A 262 -6.89 -1.62 28.28
C GLY A 262 -6.91 -3.01 27.61
N ALA A 263 -7.84 -3.90 27.97
CA ALA A 263 -7.98 -5.20 27.31
C ALA A 263 -8.59 -5.12 25.89
N GLY A 264 -9.22 -4.00 25.55
CA GLY A 264 -10.02 -3.84 24.32
C GLY A 264 -9.27 -4.10 23.03
N GLN A 265 -8.01 -3.65 22.93
CA GLN A 265 -7.16 -3.96 21.77
C GLN A 265 -6.94 -5.47 21.59
N LYS A 266 -6.91 -6.25 22.68
CA LYS A 266 -6.84 -7.72 22.65
C LYS A 266 -8.21 -8.37 22.38
N GLN A 267 -9.32 -7.64 22.46
CA GLN A 267 -10.67 -8.16 22.22
C GLN A 267 -11.17 -7.89 20.80
N LEU A 268 -10.79 -6.75 20.21
CA LEU A 268 -11.16 -6.34 18.84
C LEU A 268 -10.93 -7.42 17.75
N PRO A 269 -9.86 -8.25 17.79
CA PRO A 269 -9.69 -9.35 16.84
C PRO A 269 -10.89 -10.31 16.76
N PHE A 270 -11.65 -10.42 17.86
CA PHE A 270 -12.75 -11.37 18.03
C PHE A 270 -14.13 -10.72 17.84
N LEU A 271 -14.18 -9.47 17.38
CA LEU A 271 -15.41 -8.66 17.34
C LEU A 271 -16.59 -9.37 16.67
N ASP A 272 -16.40 -9.92 15.47
CA ASP A 272 -17.48 -10.59 14.74
C ASP A 272 -17.99 -11.82 15.48
N ASN A 273 -17.08 -12.65 16.01
CA ASN A 273 -17.44 -13.82 16.81
C ASN A 273 -18.12 -13.46 18.12
N ILE A 274 -17.78 -12.32 18.74
CA ILE A 274 -18.46 -11.81 19.93
C ILE A 274 -19.88 -11.37 19.59
N LEU A 275 -20.07 -10.63 18.48
CA LEU A 275 -21.39 -10.18 18.03
C LEU A 275 -22.31 -11.34 17.66
N ARG A 276 -21.75 -12.42 17.12
CA ARG A 276 -22.47 -13.67 16.79
C ARG A 276 -22.65 -14.60 18.00
N GLY A 277 -22.15 -14.24 19.18
CA GLY A 277 -22.24 -15.07 20.38
C GLY A 277 -21.42 -16.36 20.35
N LYS A 278 -20.46 -16.49 19.42
CA LYS A 278 -19.55 -17.65 19.33
C LYS A 278 -18.49 -17.64 20.43
N ILE A 279 -18.12 -16.47 20.91
CA ILE A 279 -17.18 -16.27 22.03
C ILE A 279 -17.61 -15.06 22.86
N THR A 280 -17.35 -15.07 24.17
CA THR A 280 -17.63 -13.93 25.04
C THR A 280 -16.37 -13.11 25.34
N LEU A 281 -16.55 -11.87 25.82
CA LEU A 281 -15.44 -11.02 26.26
C LEU A 281 -14.65 -11.68 27.41
N GLU A 282 -15.35 -12.37 28.32
CA GLU A 282 -14.77 -13.07 29.46
C GLU A 282 -13.90 -14.24 29.01
N GLN A 283 -14.34 -15.00 27.99
CA GLN A 283 -13.56 -16.09 27.42
C GLN A 283 -12.27 -15.59 26.76
N VAL A 284 -12.32 -14.44 26.07
CA VAL A 284 -11.11 -13.81 25.54
C VAL A 284 -10.20 -13.36 26.69
N ASN A 285 -10.76 -12.71 27.71
CA ASN A 285 -9.99 -12.21 28.86
C ASN A 285 -9.30 -13.31 29.65
N ALA A 286 -9.88 -14.51 29.71
CA ALA A 286 -9.28 -15.66 30.39
C ALA A 286 -7.96 -16.13 29.77
N VAL A 287 -7.73 -15.84 28.48
CA VAL A 287 -6.53 -16.30 27.75
C VAL A 287 -5.63 -15.18 27.25
N LYS A 288 -6.08 -13.91 27.27
CA LYS A 288 -5.39 -12.77 26.62
C LYS A 288 -3.96 -12.49 27.09
N ASP A 289 -3.59 -12.96 28.27
CA ASP A 289 -2.27 -12.76 28.87
C ASP A 289 -1.38 -14.01 28.81
N ASP A 290 -1.92 -15.15 28.35
CA ASP A 290 -1.19 -16.38 28.04
C ASP A 290 -0.81 -16.36 26.55
N PRO A 291 0.49 -16.18 26.20
CA PRO A 291 0.89 -15.99 24.81
C PRO A 291 0.50 -17.15 23.88
N VAL A 292 0.58 -18.39 24.37
CA VAL A 292 0.27 -19.58 23.58
C VAL A 292 -1.25 -19.69 23.41
N LYS A 293 -2.02 -19.66 24.49
CA LYS A 293 -3.49 -19.81 24.40
C LYS A 293 -4.11 -18.68 23.59
N TYR A 294 -3.61 -17.45 23.74
CA TYR A 294 -4.09 -16.32 22.97
C TYR A 294 -3.76 -16.45 21.48
N TYR A 295 -2.54 -16.85 21.12
CA TYR A 295 -2.17 -17.07 19.72
C TYR A 295 -3.02 -18.17 19.07
N LYS A 296 -3.25 -19.29 19.77
CA LYS A 296 -4.16 -20.36 19.32
C LYS A 296 -5.57 -19.85 19.07
N LEU A 297 -6.09 -19.00 19.97
CA LEU A 297 -7.42 -18.42 19.81
C LEU A 297 -7.49 -17.48 18.59
N LEU A 298 -6.45 -16.67 18.36
CA LEU A 298 -6.36 -15.82 17.17
C LEU A 298 -6.36 -16.66 15.88
N VAL A 299 -5.54 -17.70 15.81
CA VAL A 299 -5.46 -18.60 14.63
C VAL A 299 -6.81 -19.24 14.34
N ARG A 300 -7.46 -19.81 15.38
CA ARG A 300 -8.80 -20.39 15.24
C ARG A 300 -9.82 -19.37 14.73
N THR A 301 -9.76 -18.13 15.23
CA THR A 301 -10.67 -17.05 14.83
C THR A 301 -10.44 -16.64 13.38
N ARG A 302 -9.18 -16.57 12.94
CA ARG A 302 -8.83 -16.27 11.54
C ARG A 302 -9.37 -17.34 10.59
N ILE A 303 -9.20 -18.62 10.93
CA ILE A 303 -9.73 -19.73 10.11
C ILE A 303 -11.26 -19.62 10.03
N ASP A 304 -11.95 -19.39 11.15
CA ASP A 304 -13.40 -19.23 11.18
C ASP A 304 -13.86 -18.02 10.33
N TYR A 305 -13.16 -16.90 10.41
CA TYR A 305 -13.44 -15.71 9.59
C TYR A 305 -13.28 -15.97 8.09
N VAL A 306 -12.21 -16.66 7.69
CA VAL A 306 -11.98 -17.03 6.29
C VAL A 306 -13.06 -17.99 5.80
N GLN A 307 -13.43 -18.99 6.60
CA GLN A 307 -14.52 -19.92 6.29
C GLN A 307 -15.85 -19.18 6.08
N GLN A 308 -16.17 -18.22 6.94
CA GLN A 308 -17.38 -17.39 6.79
C GLN A 308 -17.37 -16.60 5.47
N GLN A 309 -16.26 -15.98 5.10
CA GLN A 309 -16.14 -15.24 3.84
C GLN A 309 -16.31 -16.16 2.61
N VAL A 310 -15.71 -17.34 2.65
CA VAL A 310 -15.77 -18.31 1.54
C VAL A 310 -17.16 -18.93 1.40
N GLN A 311 -17.78 -19.35 2.51
CA GLN A 311 -19.03 -20.12 2.49
C GLN A 311 -20.28 -19.24 2.48
N GLN A 312 -20.29 -18.16 3.26
CA GLN A 312 -21.48 -17.33 3.50
C GLN A 312 -21.47 -16.04 2.69
N LYS A 313 -20.30 -15.66 2.12
CA LYS A 313 -20.08 -14.35 1.46
C LYS A 313 -20.41 -13.16 2.38
N ASP A 314 -20.29 -13.38 3.69
CA ASP A 314 -20.55 -12.39 4.72
C ASP A 314 -19.37 -11.41 4.85
N THR A 315 -19.69 -10.17 5.22
CA THR A 315 -18.68 -9.20 5.65
C THR A 315 -18.31 -9.48 7.09
N VAL A 316 -17.05 -9.85 7.33
CA VAL A 316 -16.53 -10.14 8.67
C VAL A 316 -15.95 -8.88 9.31
N MET A 317 -16.42 -8.54 10.51
CA MET A 317 -15.89 -7.40 11.27
C MET A 317 -14.58 -7.75 11.99
N GLY A 318 -13.64 -6.81 12.04
CA GLY A 318 -12.38 -7.00 12.76
C GLY A 318 -11.30 -7.78 12.00
N MET A 319 -11.48 -8.04 10.69
CA MET A 319 -10.49 -8.75 9.87
C MET A 319 -9.09 -8.09 9.89
N LYS A 320 -9.03 -6.75 9.85
CA LYS A 320 -7.77 -6.03 9.99
C LYS A 320 -7.16 -6.23 11.39
N ALA A 321 -7.96 -6.09 12.45
CA ALA A 321 -7.50 -6.25 13.83
C ALA A 321 -6.96 -7.66 14.11
N ILE A 322 -7.59 -8.71 13.59
CA ILE A 322 -7.09 -10.09 13.73
C ILE A 322 -5.77 -10.30 12.98
N ASN A 323 -5.61 -9.74 11.77
CA ASN A 323 -4.36 -9.82 11.01
C ASN A 323 -3.21 -9.12 11.75
N ASP A 324 -3.45 -7.88 12.19
CA ASP A 324 -2.44 -7.08 12.90
C ASP A 324 -2.02 -7.76 14.21
N MET A 325 -2.97 -8.30 14.97
CA MET A 325 -2.68 -8.99 16.23
C MET A 325 -2.02 -10.35 16.01
N LEU A 326 -2.43 -11.11 14.99
CA LEU A 326 -1.76 -12.37 14.61
C LEU A 326 -0.30 -12.12 14.26
N ARG A 327 0.02 -11.08 13.48
CA ARG A 327 1.41 -10.73 13.15
C ARG A 327 2.22 -10.44 14.40
N ARG A 328 1.73 -9.57 15.28
CA ARG A 328 2.40 -9.25 16.54
C ARG A 328 2.66 -10.50 17.40
N ARG A 329 1.67 -11.40 17.50
CA ARG A 329 1.77 -12.60 18.34
C ARG A 329 2.52 -13.77 17.69
N ALA A 330 2.66 -13.77 16.37
CA ALA A 330 3.56 -14.67 15.65
C ALA A 330 5.03 -14.23 15.85
N MET A 331 5.31 -12.93 15.76
CA MET A 331 6.62 -12.35 16.04
C MET A 331 7.06 -12.63 17.47
N ASP A 332 6.24 -12.17 18.44
CA ASP A 332 6.52 -12.33 19.86
C ASP A 332 5.41 -13.11 20.56
N PRO A 333 5.73 -14.26 21.17
CA PRO A 333 7.08 -14.69 21.56
C PRO A 333 7.75 -15.69 20.59
N PHE A 334 7.16 -16.10 19.46
CA PHE A 334 7.65 -17.29 18.75
C PHE A 334 8.86 -17.02 17.85
N ILE A 335 8.68 -16.23 16.79
CA ILE A 335 9.70 -16.05 15.74
C ILE A 335 10.96 -15.37 16.30
N ASN A 336 10.80 -14.30 17.07
CA ASN A 336 11.93 -13.58 17.66
C ASN A 336 12.71 -14.46 18.65
N THR A 337 12.03 -15.32 19.42
CA THR A 337 12.72 -16.24 20.34
C THR A 337 13.54 -17.29 19.58
N ILE A 338 12.96 -17.95 18.57
CA ILE A 338 13.70 -19.00 17.84
C ILE A 338 14.82 -18.43 16.97
N ASN A 339 14.68 -17.19 16.50
CA ASN A 339 15.73 -16.44 15.80
C ASN A 339 16.82 -16.01 16.79
N GLY A 340 16.46 -15.48 17.96
CA GLY A 340 17.41 -15.08 18.99
C GLY A 340 18.24 -16.24 19.55
N LEU A 341 17.69 -17.47 19.53
CA LEU A 341 18.38 -18.69 19.96
C LEU A 341 19.07 -19.43 18.80
N HIS A 342 19.50 -18.73 17.74
CA HIS A 342 20.01 -19.38 16.52
C HIS A 342 21.30 -20.19 16.71
N GLU A 343 22.12 -19.83 17.70
CA GLU A 343 23.34 -20.56 18.10
C GLU A 343 23.09 -21.72 19.07
N GLU A 344 21.86 -21.84 19.60
CA GLU A 344 21.53 -22.85 20.59
C GLU A 344 21.11 -24.18 19.94
N PRO A 345 21.29 -25.32 20.63
CA PRO A 345 20.80 -26.61 20.14
C PRO A 345 19.27 -26.62 19.91
N ASP A 346 18.82 -27.35 18.89
CA ASP A 346 17.42 -27.37 18.43
C ASP A 346 16.40 -27.67 19.55
N ALA A 347 16.75 -28.56 20.48
CA ALA A 347 15.90 -28.91 21.63
C ALA A 347 15.60 -27.72 22.55
N LYS A 348 16.56 -26.80 22.70
CA LYS A 348 16.39 -25.56 23.47
C LYS A 348 15.77 -24.48 22.59
N ARG A 349 16.31 -24.29 21.38
CA ARG A 349 15.88 -23.27 20.42
C ARG A 349 14.39 -23.37 20.08
N PHE A 350 13.90 -24.55 19.71
CA PHE A 350 12.52 -24.73 19.23
C PHE A 350 11.53 -25.14 20.33
N LYS A 351 11.92 -25.06 21.60
CA LYS A 351 11.04 -25.42 22.74
C LYS A 351 9.73 -24.63 22.74
N VAL A 352 9.78 -23.35 22.42
CA VAL A 352 8.60 -22.45 22.40
C VAL A 352 7.55 -22.85 21.35
N LEU A 353 7.95 -23.62 20.33
CA LEU A 353 7.05 -24.08 19.26
C LEU A 353 6.32 -25.39 19.60
N GLN A 354 6.76 -26.13 20.62
CA GLN A 354 6.30 -27.50 20.88
C GLN A 354 4.82 -27.58 21.21
N GLU A 355 4.28 -26.56 21.88
CA GLU A 355 2.87 -26.49 22.23
C GLU A 355 1.97 -26.12 21.05
N LEU A 356 2.52 -25.64 19.93
CA LEU A 356 1.75 -25.26 18.76
C LEU A 356 1.32 -26.49 17.95
N SER A 357 0.16 -26.40 17.30
CA SER A 357 -0.38 -27.36 16.35
C SER A 357 0.15 -27.08 14.93
N ALA A 358 -0.14 -27.98 13.98
CA ALA A 358 0.25 -27.76 12.59
C ALA A 358 -0.37 -26.50 11.97
N THR A 359 -1.62 -26.16 12.32
CA THR A 359 -2.26 -24.94 11.80
C THR A 359 -1.63 -23.69 12.38
N GLU A 360 -1.29 -23.68 13.67
CA GLU A 360 -0.62 -22.55 14.31
C GLU A 360 0.78 -22.30 13.76
N LEU A 361 1.53 -23.38 13.46
CA LEU A 361 2.83 -23.30 12.80
C LEU A 361 2.71 -22.85 11.34
N TYR A 362 1.67 -23.29 10.61
CA TYR A 362 1.34 -22.77 9.28
C TYR A 362 1.15 -21.25 9.32
N TYR A 363 0.43 -20.73 10.30
CA TYR A 363 0.25 -19.27 10.45
C TYR A 363 1.52 -18.53 10.86
N LEU A 364 2.49 -19.16 11.55
CA LEU A 364 3.82 -18.55 11.73
C LEU A 364 4.50 -18.34 10.37
N ILE A 365 4.41 -19.32 9.46
CA ILE A 365 4.99 -19.24 8.12
C ILE A 365 4.31 -18.16 7.28
N VAL A 366 2.98 -18.16 7.18
CA VAL A 366 2.28 -17.26 6.22
C VAL A 366 2.05 -15.84 6.72
N ILE A 367 2.23 -15.58 8.02
CA ILE A 367 2.11 -14.25 8.61
C ILE A 367 3.48 -13.63 8.91
N GLY A 368 4.45 -14.45 9.31
CA GLY A 368 5.76 -13.99 9.79
C GLY A 368 6.96 -14.57 9.07
N GLY A 369 6.76 -15.32 8.00
CA GLY A 369 7.82 -16.10 7.36
C GLY A 369 8.94 -15.27 6.74
N GLU A 370 8.71 -13.99 6.45
CA GLU A 370 9.73 -13.04 5.96
C GLU A 370 10.78 -12.73 7.03
N GLU A 371 10.41 -12.80 8.31
CA GLU A 371 11.30 -12.54 9.45
C GLU A 371 12.00 -13.81 9.94
N LEU A 372 11.62 -15.00 9.44
CA LEU A 372 12.26 -16.25 9.85
C LEU A 372 13.68 -16.31 9.30
N TYR A 373 14.65 -16.66 10.15
CA TYR A 373 15.95 -17.07 9.64
C TYR A 373 15.78 -18.38 8.87
N THR A 374 16.60 -18.59 7.82
CA THR A 374 16.60 -19.85 7.07
C THR A 374 16.65 -21.06 8.01
N SER A 375 17.55 -21.04 8.99
CA SER A 375 17.71 -22.13 9.96
C SER A 375 16.47 -22.30 10.87
N SER A 376 15.77 -21.22 11.21
CA SER A 376 14.51 -21.28 11.98
C SER A 376 13.39 -21.94 11.18
N TYR A 377 13.30 -21.65 9.88
CA TYR A 377 12.31 -22.27 8.99
C TYR A 377 12.61 -23.76 8.76
N VAL A 378 13.81 -24.06 8.24
CA VAL A 378 14.14 -25.40 7.72
C VAL A 378 14.39 -26.44 8.81
N ARG A 379 14.87 -26.04 10.00
CA ARG A 379 15.13 -26.95 11.13
C ARG A 379 14.03 -26.92 12.20
N GLY A 380 13.18 -25.90 12.20
CA GLY A 380 12.19 -25.66 13.25
C GLY A 380 10.76 -25.71 12.74
N VAL A 381 10.28 -24.57 12.22
CA VAL A 381 8.85 -24.34 11.99
C VAL A 381 8.27 -25.31 10.95
N PHE A 382 8.90 -25.44 9.78
CA PHE A 382 8.42 -26.30 8.69
C PHE A 382 8.43 -27.79 9.05
N PRO A 383 9.55 -28.40 9.52
CA PRO A 383 9.54 -29.83 9.84
C PRO A 383 8.59 -30.17 10.99
N LEU A 384 8.51 -29.31 12.02
CA LEU A 384 7.57 -29.53 13.13
C LEU A 384 6.10 -29.43 12.67
N MET A 385 5.80 -28.50 11.76
CA MET A 385 4.47 -28.36 11.16
C MET A 385 4.10 -29.62 10.36
N MET A 386 5.01 -30.11 9.51
CA MET A 386 4.80 -31.32 8.72
C MET A 386 4.66 -32.56 9.61
N GLN A 387 5.50 -32.68 10.65
CA GLN A 387 5.38 -33.76 11.63
C GLN A 387 4.01 -33.75 12.33
N LYS A 388 3.56 -32.58 12.79
CA LYS A 388 2.28 -32.43 13.51
C LYS A 388 1.06 -32.55 12.59
N SER A 389 1.23 -32.40 11.28
CA SER A 389 0.20 -32.71 10.29
C SER A 389 0.25 -34.17 9.83
N ALA A 390 1.07 -35.02 10.47
CA ALA A 390 1.31 -36.41 10.06
C ALA A 390 1.78 -36.53 8.60
N ASN A 391 2.57 -35.55 8.13
CA ASN A 391 3.01 -35.40 6.75
C ASN A 391 1.84 -35.42 5.75
N ARG A 392 0.75 -34.72 6.07
CA ARG A 392 -0.44 -34.57 5.21
C ARG A 392 -0.65 -33.11 4.85
N GLY A 393 0.11 -32.62 3.88
CA GLY A 393 0.01 -31.24 3.39
C GLY A 393 -1.38 -30.92 2.81
N ASP A 394 -2.00 -31.90 2.15
CA ASP A 394 -3.39 -31.82 1.66
C ASP A 394 -4.38 -31.51 2.79
N SER A 395 -4.28 -32.25 3.89
CA SER A 395 -5.17 -32.12 5.04
C SER A 395 -4.91 -30.84 5.83
N LEU A 396 -3.64 -30.42 5.91
CA LEU A 396 -3.27 -29.15 6.52
C LEU A 396 -3.93 -27.98 5.79
N LEU A 397 -3.84 -27.91 4.45
CA LEU A 397 -4.45 -26.82 3.68
C LEU A 397 -5.98 -26.78 3.83
N MET A 398 -6.64 -27.94 3.86
CA MET A 398 -8.07 -28.01 4.14
C MET A 398 -8.41 -27.47 5.54
N SER A 399 -7.61 -27.80 6.55
CA SER A 399 -7.85 -27.35 7.94
C SER A 399 -7.74 -25.83 8.13
N VAL A 400 -6.94 -25.16 7.29
CA VAL A 400 -6.83 -23.69 7.27
C VAL A 400 -7.68 -23.05 6.17
N SER A 401 -8.53 -23.84 5.51
CA SER A 401 -9.42 -23.37 4.42
C SER A 401 -8.69 -22.66 3.29
N PHE A 402 -7.48 -23.14 2.98
CA PHE A 402 -6.57 -22.57 2.00
C PHE A 402 -6.23 -21.09 2.24
N ASP A 403 -6.42 -20.57 3.46
CA ASP A 403 -6.05 -19.18 3.77
C ASP A 403 -4.56 -18.95 3.48
N ARG A 404 -4.26 -17.95 2.66
CA ARG A 404 -2.88 -17.58 2.28
C ARG A 404 -2.04 -18.73 1.69
N PHE A 405 -2.67 -19.73 1.05
CA PHE A 405 -1.92 -20.86 0.49
C PHE A 405 -0.86 -20.43 -0.53
N LYS A 406 -1.10 -19.36 -1.31
CA LYS A 406 -0.10 -18.82 -2.25
C LYS A 406 1.16 -18.34 -1.55
N LYS A 407 0.99 -17.60 -0.44
CA LYS A 407 2.11 -17.19 0.42
C LYS A 407 2.85 -18.40 0.98
N PHE A 408 2.14 -19.43 1.41
CA PHE A 408 2.76 -20.67 1.87
C PHE A 408 3.62 -21.34 0.80
N ILE A 409 3.10 -21.47 -0.43
CA ILE A 409 3.83 -22.02 -1.58
C ILE A 409 5.07 -21.18 -1.90
N LYS A 410 4.96 -19.85 -1.87
CA LYS A 410 6.11 -18.94 -1.99
C LYS A 410 7.18 -19.23 -0.95
N MET A 411 6.80 -19.32 0.33
CA MET A 411 7.76 -19.60 1.41
C MET A 411 8.41 -20.98 1.23
N ALA A 412 7.62 -22.01 0.90
CA ALA A 412 8.14 -23.35 0.68
C ALA A 412 9.09 -23.42 -0.54
N ALA A 413 8.79 -22.69 -1.62
CA ALA A 413 9.66 -22.62 -2.79
C ALA A 413 10.98 -21.90 -2.46
N GLY A 414 10.90 -20.75 -1.77
CA GLY A 414 12.09 -19.96 -1.41
C GLY A 414 13.01 -20.65 -0.42
N TYR A 415 12.45 -21.43 0.53
CA TYR A 415 13.20 -22.27 1.45
C TYR A 415 13.44 -23.69 0.92
N ASN A 416 13.22 -23.97 -0.37
CA ASN A 416 13.48 -25.27 -1.00
C ASN A 416 12.83 -26.48 -0.30
N THR A 417 11.63 -26.30 0.25
CA THR A 417 10.81 -27.37 0.87
C THR A 417 9.51 -27.64 0.11
N LEU A 418 9.29 -26.99 -1.03
CA LEU A 418 8.08 -27.16 -1.83
C LEU A 418 7.91 -28.61 -2.33
N ASP A 419 8.99 -29.24 -2.76
CA ASP A 419 8.94 -30.63 -3.25
C ASP A 419 8.54 -31.60 -2.13
N ASP A 420 9.12 -31.45 -0.94
CA ASP A 420 8.75 -32.23 0.25
C ASP A 420 7.28 -32.03 0.61
N PHE A 421 6.80 -30.78 0.54
CA PHE A 421 5.41 -30.46 0.80
C PHE A 421 4.46 -31.08 -0.22
N LEU A 422 4.75 -30.97 -1.52
CA LEU A 422 3.92 -31.55 -2.58
C LEU A 422 3.95 -33.08 -2.56
N ALA A 423 5.09 -33.68 -2.22
CA ALA A 423 5.24 -35.12 -2.05
C ALA A 423 4.40 -35.67 -0.88
N SER A 424 4.02 -34.82 0.08
CA SER A 424 3.15 -35.20 1.20
C SER A 424 1.67 -35.40 0.82
N PHE A 425 1.29 -35.10 -0.43
CA PHE A 425 -0.07 -35.30 -0.93
C PHE A 425 -0.26 -36.75 -1.36
N PRO A 426 -1.22 -37.50 -0.78
CA PRO A 426 -1.46 -38.90 -1.19
C PRO A 426 -1.89 -39.03 -2.65
N ASN A 427 -2.59 -38.03 -3.18
CA ASN A 427 -3.02 -37.97 -4.56
C ASN A 427 -2.25 -36.87 -5.30
N LYS A 428 -1.43 -37.27 -6.28
CA LYS A 428 -0.65 -36.33 -7.12
C LYS A 428 -1.54 -35.33 -7.87
N GLY A 429 -2.74 -35.71 -8.27
CA GLY A 429 -3.69 -34.80 -8.93
C GLY A 429 -4.09 -33.62 -8.04
N ASN A 430 -4.13 -33.78 -6.71
CA ASN A 430 -4.44 -32.68 -5.80
C ASN A 430 -3.27 -31.68 -5.69
N ALA A 431 -2.02 -32.18 -5.69
CA ALA A 431 -0.83 -31.33 -5.74
C ALA A 431 -0.75 -30.56 -7.06
N GLU A 432 -1.09 -31.20 -8.18
CA GLU A 432 -1.17 -30.56 -9.49
C GLU A 432 -2.27 -29.49 -9.56
N ALA A 433 -3.45 -29.78 -8.98
CA ALA A 433 -4.54 -28.81 -8.88
C ALA A 433 -4.16 -27.61 -8.01
N LEU A 434 -3.46 -27.82 -6.89
CA LEU A 434 -2.95 -26.75 -6.03
C LEU A 434 -2.01 -25.81 -6.79
N MET A 435 -1.06 -26.36 -7.55
CA MET A 435 -0.11 -25.56 -8.34
C MET A 435 -0.77 -24.89 -9.54
N THR A 436 -1.87 -25.44 -10.03
CA THR A 436 -2.72 -24.77 -11.02
C THR A 436 -3.46 -23.58 -10.42
N GLU A 437 -4.06 -23.73 -9.24
CA GLU A 437 -4.71 -22.61 -8.54
C GLU A 437 -3.73 -21.55 -8.05
N PHE A 438 -2.48 -21.93 -7.75
CA PHE A 438 -1.41 -20.98 -7.42
C PHE A 438 -1.17 -19.98 -8.57
N VAL A 439 -1.18 -20.46 -9.82
CA VAL A 439 -0.98 -19.65 -11.03
C VAL A 439 -2.28 -18.98 -11.52
N ASN A 440 -3.45 -19.51 -11.17
CA ASN A 440 -4.73 -18.99 -11.65
C ASN A 440 -5.16 -17.69 -10.94
N GLY A 441 -5.94 -16.88 -11.67
CA GLY A 441 -6.70 -15.78 -11.11
C GLY A 441 -5.89 -14.56 -10.67
N LEU A 442 -4.61 -14.47 -11.05
CA LEU A 442 -3.72 -13.34 -10.74
C LEU A 442 -4.27 -12.00 -11.29
N GLU A 443 -5.07 -12.04 -12.34
CA GLU A 443 -5.72 -10.87 -12.93
C GLU A 443 -6.85 -10.29 -12.07
N LYS A 444 -7.33 -11.04 -11.06
CA LYS A 444 -8.47 -10.67 -10.21
C LYS A 444 -8.03 -10.04 -8.89
N THR A 445 -6.74 -10.13 -8.55
CA THR A 445 -6.18 -9.51 -7.35
C THR A 445 -6.08 -7.99 -7.55
N GLN A 446 -6.02 -7.24 -6.47
CA GLN A 446 -5.78 -5.79 -6.56
C GLN A 446 -4.28 -5.52 -6.69
N THR A 447 -3.45 -6.20 -5.89
CA THR A 447 -1.99 -6.08 -5.88
C THR A 447 -1.30 -7.02 -6.87
N LEU A 448 -0.01 -6.77 -7.11
CA LEU A 448 0.86 -7.61 -7.94
C LEU A 448 1.57 -8.71 -7.15
N GLU A 449 1.41 -8.74 -5.82
CA GLU A 449 2.10 -9.67 -4.91
C GLU A 449 1.97 -11.12 -5.38
N ASP A 450 0.75 -11.57 -5.70
CA ASP A 450 0.51 -12.93 -6.21
C ASP A 450 1.28 -13.23 -7.52
N GLY A 451 1.43 -12.26 -8.41
CA GLY A 451 2.19 -12.41 -9.65
C GLY A 451 3.69 -12.49 -9.42
N VAL A 452 4.20 -11.68 -8.48
CA VAL A 452 5.59 -11.71 -8.01
C VAL A 452 5.90 -13.05 -7.35
N ASP A 453 5.02 -13.52 -6.45
CA ASP A 453 5.14 -14.80 -5.75
C ASP A 453 5.20 -15.98 -6.73
N VAL A 454 4.38 -15.96 -7.78
CA VAL A 454 4.42 -16.96 -8.86
C VAL A 454 5.72 -16.90 -9.64
N ALA A 455 6.23 -15.71 -9.95
CA ALA A 455 7.50 -15.52 -10.64
C ALA A 455 8.70 -16.03 -9.83
N ASP A 456 8.76 -15.66 -8.55
CA ASP A 456 9.81 -16.08 -7.63
C ASP A 456 9.78 -17.59 -7.35
N SER A 457 8.59 -18.16 -7.21
CA SER A 457 8.43 -19.60 -7.02
C SER A 457 8.90 -20.38 -8.25
N TYR A 458 8.56 -19.91 -9.46
CA TYR A 458 9.05 -20.53 -10.69
C TYR A 458 10.59 -20.47 -10.81
N ALA A 459 11.18 -19.29 -10.57
CA ALA A 459 12.63 -19.12 -10.54
C ALA A 459 13.29 -20.06 -9.52
N SER A 460 12.59 -20.32 -8.42
CA SER A 460 13.08 -21.17 -7.36
C SER A 460 13.14 -22.65 -7.73
N ILE A 461 12.20 -23.14 -8.55
CA ILE A 461 12.08 -24.57 -8.87
C ILE A 461 12.55 -24.97 -10.27
N VAL A 462 12.75 -24.03 -11.20
CA VAL A 462 13.02 -24.35 -12.62
C VAL A 462 14.25 -25.25 -12.84
N GLN A 463 15.23 -25.21 -11.93
CA GLN A 463 16.42 -26.06 -12.00
C GLN A 463 16.28 -27.38 -11.22
N THR A 464 15.55 -27.36 -10.09
CA THR A 464 15.46 -28.48 -9.15
C THR A 464 14.24 -29.38 -9.43
N ASN A 465 13.14 -28.82 -9.93
CA ASN A 465 11.91 -29.52 -10.29
C ASN A 465 11.36 -29.06 -11.66
N LYS A 466 11.96 -29.60 -12.73
CA LYS A 466 11.65 -29.25 -14.12
C LYS A 466 10.20 -29.57 -14.53
N ASP A 467 9.64 -30.66 -14.02
CA ASP A 467 8.28 -31.10 -14.36
C ASP A 467 7.23 -30.12 -13.81
N MET A 468 7.40 -29.67 -12.56
CA MET A 468 6.52 -28.68 -11.97
C MET A 468 6.66 -27.32 -12.65
N ALA A 469 7.88 -26.89 -12.95
CA ALA A 469 8.13 -25.66 -13.69
C ALA A 469 7.43 -25.69 -15.07
N ALA A 470 7.55 -26.79 -15.82
CA ALA A 470 6.87 -26.93 -17.11
C ALA A 470 5.34 -26.82 -16.99
N ARG A 471 4.75 -27.38 -15.93
CA ARG A 471 3.31 -27.27 -15.65
C ARG A 471 2.90 -25.84 -15.28
N MET A 472 3.69 -25.15 -14.46
CA MET A 472 3.45 -23.73 -14.15
C MET A 472 3.46 -22.87 -15.42
N LEU A 473 4.41 -23.10 -16.32
CA LEU A 473 4.46 -22.42 -17.63
C LEU A 473 3.22 -22.72 -18.48
N ALA A 474 2.80 -23.97 -18.58
CA ALA A 474 1.59 -24.35 -19.30
C ALA A 474 0.34 -23.67 -18.71
N ASN A 475 0.25 -23.57 -17.37
CA ASN A 475 -0.83 -22.88 -16.69
C ASN A 475 -0.80 -21.37 -17.00
N VAL A 476 0.36 -20.72 -16.97
CA VAL A 476 0.50 -19.30 -17.36
C VAL A 476 -0.02 -19.08 -18.79
N GLN A 477 0.35 -19.94 -19.73
CA GLN A 477 -0.09 -19.87 -21.13
C GLN A 477 -1.60 -20.05 -21.28
N ALA A 478 -2.18 -21.04 -20.58
CA ALA A 478 -3.62 -21.26 -20.58
C ALA A 478 -4.39 -20.04 -20.02
N ASN A 479 -3.86 -19.40 -18.98
CA ASN A 479 -4.44 -18.18 -18.42
C ASN A 479 -4.31 -16.98 -19.37
N LEU A 480 -3.19 -16.85 -20.09
CA LEU A 480 -3.00 -15.81 -21.11
C LEU A 480 -4.06 -15.94 -22.21
N GLU A 481 -4.24 -17.13 -22.78
CA GLU A 481 -5.25 -17.38 -23.82
C GLU A 481 -6.67 -17.14 -23.31
N ARG A 482 -6.97 -17.56 -22.08
CA ARG A 482 -8.27 -17.28 -21.45
C ARG A 482 -8.54 -15.78 -21.32
N ASN A 483 -7.53 -14.98 -20.97
CA ASN A 483 -7.68 -13.53 -20.83
C ASN A 483 -7.75 -12.82 -22.18
N ARG A 484 -7.06 -13.32 -23.22
CA ARG A 484 -7.21 -12.89 -24.62
C ARG A 484 -8.64 -13.12 -25.10
N ALA A 485 -9.17 -14.34 -24.92
CA ALA A 485 -10.54 -14.69 -25.30
C ALA A 485 -11.61 -13.83 -24.59
N ARG A 486 -11.31 -13.31 -23.39
CA ARG A 486 -12.20 -12.46 -22.60
C ARG A 486 -11.94 -10.96 -22.75
N ASN A 487 -11.00 -10.56 -23.59
CA ASN A 487 -10.54 -9.17 -23.72
C ASN A 487 -10.19 -8.51 -22.36
N ASN A 488 -9.61 -9.26 -21.44
CA ASN A 488 -9.19 -8.74 -20.14
C ASN A 488 -7.75 -8.19 -20.22
N GLN A 489 -7.62 -6.89 -20.47
CA GLN A 489 -6.33 -6.25 -20.69
C GLN A 489 -5.33 -6.45 -19.55
N ARG A 490 -5.79 -6.35 -18.29
CA ARG A 490 -4.93 -6.59 -17.11
C ARG A 490 -4.36 -8.00 -17.13
N GLY A 491 -5.21 -8.99 -17.39
CA GLY A 491 -4.78 -10.39 -17.46
C GLY A 491 -3.84 -10.66 -18.63
N ILE A 492 -4.08 -10.05 -19.80
CA ILE A 492 -3.21 -10.21 -20.96
C ILE A 492 -1.79 -9.71 -20.64
N VAL A 493 -1.67 -8.50 -20.09
CA VAL A 493 -0.37 -7.92 -19.69
C VAL A 493 0.33 -8.82 -18.67
N LEU A 494 -0.38 -9.20 -17.61
CA LEU A 494 0.16 -9.97 -16.50
C LEU A 494 0.69 -11.36 -16.94
N TYR A 495 -0.14 -12.16 -17.62
CA TYR A 495 0.28 -13.51 -18.01
C TYR A 495 1.24 -13.52 -19.19
N ASN A 496 1.20 -12.51 -20.07
CA ASN A 496 2.21 -12.38 -21.13
C ASN A 496 3.59 -12.07 -20.54
N LEU A 497 3.63 -11.22 -19.51
CA LEU A 497 4.85 -10.96 -18.76
C LEU A 497 5.39 -12.24 -18.10
N LEU A 498 4.55 -12.98 -17.37
CA LEU A 498 4.96 -14.25 -16.77
C LEU A 498 5.44 -15.29 -17.79
N ASP A 499 4.76 -15.45 -18.93
CA ASP A 499 5.15 -16.42 -19.97
C ASP A 499 6.57 -16.14 -20.48
N LYS A 500 6.83 -14.86 -20.82
CA LYS A 500 8.14 -14.42 -21.30
C LYS A 500 9.22 -14.55 -20.23
N LEU A 501 8.93 -14.17 -18.97
CA LEU A 501 9.84 -14.34 -17.85
C LEU A 501 10.21 -15.82 -17.65
N PHE A 502 9.23 -16.72 -17.66
CA PHE A 502 9.46 -18.14 -17.44
C PHE A 502 10.31 -18.73 -18.56
N ARG A 503 9.97 -18.41 -19.83
CA ARG A 503 10.76 -18.84 -20.99
C ARG A 503 12.18 -18.27 -20.96
N SER A 504 12.35 -17.03 -20.49
CA SER A 504 13.67 -16.40 -20.41
C SER A 504 14.60 -17.00 -19.33
N ALA A 505 14.02 -17.65 -18.31
CA ALA A 505 14.80 -18.38 -17.30
C ALA A 505 15.50 -19.61 -17.91
N ASP A 506 14.97 -20.13 -19.02
CA ASP A 506 15.69 -21.05 -19.89
C ASP A 506 16.71 -20.27 -20.74
N SER A 507 17.98 -20.44 -20.38
CA SER A 507 19.12 -19.82 -21.06
C SER A 507 19.24 -20.15 -22.57
N THR A 508 18.49 -21.13 -23.08
CA THR A 508 18.43 -21.46 -24.51
C THR A 508 17.40 -20.63 -25.29
N SER A 509 16.44 -19.99 -24.60
CA SER A 509 15.29 -19.33 -25.20
C SER A 509 15.64 -18.03 -25.95
N LYS A 510 16.84 -17.46 -25.72
CA LYS A 510 17.34 -16.21 -26.35
C LYS A 510 16.35 -15.03 -26.27
N ILE A 511 15.46 -15.01 -25.28
CA ILE A 511 14.51 -13.91 -25.07
C ILE A 511 15.24 -12.75 -24.43
N ASP A 512 15.18 -11.59 -25.09
CA ASP A 512 15.69 -10.33 -24.55
C ASP A 512 14.56 -9.62 -23.79
N LEU A 513 14.48 -9.86 -22.48
CA LEU A 513 13.51 -9.24 -21.59
C LEU A 513 13.58 -7.70 -21.63
N SER A 514 14.76 -7.13 -21.75
CA SER A 514 14.95 -5.69 -21.76
C SER A 514 14.35 -5.07 -23.02
N LYS A 515 14.52 -5.71 -24.17
CA LYS A 515 13.88 -5.30 -25.43
C LYS A 515 12.37 -5.52 -25.43
N GLU A 516 11.89 -6.63 -24.88
CA GLU A 516 10.47 -6.99 -24.86
C GLU A 516 9.64 -6.11 -23.91
N PHE A 517 10.24 -5.66 -22.79
CA PHE A 517 9.54 -4.93 -21.73
C PHE A 517 9.98 -3.47 -21.56
N GLY A 518 11.00 -3.01 -22.28
CA GLY A 518 11.55 -1.67 -22.11
C GLY A 518 12.16 -1.43 -20.73
N VAL A 519 12.65 -2.50 -20.08
CA VAL A 519 13.32 -2.42 -18.77
C VAL A 519 14.84 -2.32 -18.95
N PRO A 520 15.58 -1.73 -17.98
CA PRO A 520 17.05 -1.71 -18.01
C PRO A 520 17.64 -3.11 -18.28
N PRO A 521 18.84 -3.21 -18.89
CA PRO A 521 19.51 -4.48 -19.13
C PRO A 521 19.52 -5.33 -17.87
N VAL A 522 18.95 -6.55 -17.90
CA VAL A 522 18.99 -7.48 -16.75
C VAL A 522 20.09 -8.54 -16.89
N TYR A 523 20.61 -8.69 -18.11
CA TYR A 523 21.63 -9.67 -18.47
C TYR A 523 23.06 -9.13 -18.41
N THR A 524 23.22 -7.80 -18.47
CA THR A 524 24.53 -7.17 -18.57
C THR A 524 24.64 -5.93 -17.71
N VAL A 525 25.81 -5.69 -17.14
CA VAL A 525 26.19 -4.42 -16.50
C VAL A 525 27.34 -3.83 -17.29
N ASP A 526 27.09 -2.72 -18.00
CA ASP A 526 28.13 -2.05 -18.78
C ASP A 526 29.25 -1.56 -17.87
N TYR A 527 30.51 -1.79 -18.27
CA TYR A 527 31.64 -1.40 -17.45
C TYR A 527 31.67 0.11 -17.19
N ASN A 528 31.26 0.95 -18.15
CA ASN A 528 31.26 2.41 -17.95
C ASN A 528 30.22 2.84 -16.92
N SER A 529 29.10 2.11 -16.82
CA SER A 529 28.10 2.38 -15.76
C SER A 529 28.65 2.15 -14.35
N LEU A 530 29.68 1.32 -14.20
CA LEU A 530 30.37 1.07 -12.92
C LEU A 530 31.39 2.14 -12.54
N LEU A 531 31.79 2.98 -13.51
CA LEU A 531 32.73 4.08 -13.26
C LEU A 531 32.04 5.29 -12.61
N ALA A 532 30.71 5.38 -12.71
CA ALA A 532 29.94 6.59 -12.43
C ALA A 532 30.59 7.81 -13.15
N ASP A 533 30.72 8.96 -12.49
CA ASP A 533 31.41 10.15 -13.02
C ASP A 533 32.94 10.11 -12.77
N THR A 534 33.52 8.93 -12.57
CA THR A 534 34.93 8.76 -12.22
C THR A 534 35.69 7.90 -13.24
N ASN A 535 36.98 7.66 -13.02
CA ASN A 535 37.78 6.73 -13.83
C ASN A 535 38.06 5.40 -13.12
N ARG A 536 37.28 5.09 -12.08
CA ARG A 536 37.54 4.00 -11.14
C ARG A 536 36.24 3.34 -10.68
N VAL A 537 36.25 2.03 -10.55
CA VAL A 537 35.15 1.32 -9.89
C VAL A 537 35.35 1.34 -8.38
N PHE A 538 34.31 1.75 -7.64
CA PHE A 538 34.31 1.74 -6.18
C PHE A 538 33.42 0.61 -5.65
N VAL A 539 34.01 -0.21 -4.79
CA VAL A 539 33.33 -1.32 -4.13
C VAL A 539 33.26 -1.03 -2.63
N GLN A 540 32.09 -1.21 -2.03
CA GLN A 540 31.91 -1.19 -0.58
C GLN A 540 31.52 -2.58 -0.10
N ALA A 541 32.24 -3.12 0.88
CA ALA A 541 31.91 -4.39 1.52
C ALA A 541 31.68 -4.22 3.02
N PHE A 542 30.60 -4.83 3.52
CA PHE A 542 30.20 -4.81 4.92
C PHE A 542 30.59 -6.13 5.61
N PHE A 543 31.33 -6.02 6.71
CA PHE A 543 31.71 -7.13 7.60
C PHE A 543 31.16 -6.90 9.01
N TYR A 544 31.02 -7.97 9.79
CA TYR A 544 30.33 -7.98 11.08
C TYR A 544 31.21 -8.54 12.19
N GLY A 545 30.94 -8.14 13.44
CA GLY A 545 31.76 -8.40 14.62
C GLY A 545 31.67 -9.83 15.15
N ASP A 546 30.71 -10.61 14.66
CA ASP A 546 30.52 -12.00 15.02
C ASP A 546 31.67 -12.89 14.51
N LYS A 547 31.72 -14.14 14.98
CA LYS A 547 32.80 -15.07 14.66
C LYS A 547 32.94 -15.32 13.16
N ASP A 548 31.83 -15.43 12.43
CA ASP A 548 31.85 -15.68 10.99
C ASP A 548 32.23 -14.40 10.23
N GLY A 549 31.73 -13.24 10.65
CA GLY A 549 32.11 -11.94 10.11
C GLY A 549 33.62 -11.64 10.24
N VAL A 550 34.21 -11.90 11.41
CA VAL A 550 35.66 -11.77 11.64
C VAL A 550 36.46 -12.71 10.75
N ASN A 551 36.03 -13.98 10.63
CA ASN A 551 36.68 -14.94 9.76
C ASN A 551 36.59 -14.53 8.28
N ASN A 552 35.43 -14.08 7.82
CA ASN A 552 35.21 -13.57 6.47
C ASN A 552 36.11 -12.39 6.13
N TYR A 553 36.25 -11.44 7.06
CA TYR A 553 37.16 -10.32 6.93
C TYR A 553 38.61 -10.79 6.79
N ASN A 554 39.07 -11.68 7.67
CA ASN A 554 40.45 -12.19 7.66
C ASN A 554 40.79 -12.91 6.35
N ILE A 555 39.87 -13.73 5.84
CA ILE A 555 40.03 -14.39 4.53
C ILE A 555 40.17 -13.36 3.41
N GLN A 556 39.32 -12.34 3.39
CA GLN A 556 39.35 -11.30 2.35
C GLN A 556 40.66 -10.51 2.38
N VAL A 557 41.13 -10.11 3.56
CA VAL A 557 42.39 -9.36 3.72
C VAL A 557 43.59 -10.20 3.31
N ALA A 558 43.68 -11.45 3.78
CA ALA A 558 44.76 -12.36 3.42
C ALA A 558 44.85 -12.58 1.91
N GLN A 559 43.70 -12.62 1.24
CA GLN A 559 43.65 -12.77 -0.21
C GLN A 559 44.11 -11.52 -0.95
N LEU A 560 43.62 -10.33 -0.58
CA LEU A 560 44.00 -9.08 -1.23
C LEU A 560 45.50 -8.83 -1.13
N ALA A 561 46.10 -9.13 0.04
CA ALA A 561 47.54 -9.02 0.26
C ALA A 561 48.40 -9.85 -0.71
N ARG A 562 47.85 -10.92 -1.29
CA ARG A 562 48.57 -11.84 -2.19
C ARG A 562 48.35 -11.57 -3.68
N THR A 563 47.40 -10.70 -4.06
CA THR A 563 46.79 -10.77 -5.42
C THR A 563 46.66 -9.45 -6.17
N GLY A 564 47.74 -8.70 -6.38
CA GLY A 564 47.69 -7.52 -7.26
C GLY A 564 46.80 -6.39 -6.72
N TRP A 565 46.74 -6.27 -5.39
CA TRP A 565 46.11 -5.19 -4.64
C TRP A 565 47.11 -4.59 -3.67
N LYS A 566 46.98 -3.30 -3.39
CA LYS A 566 47.77 -2.58 -2.39
C LYS A 566 46.83 -1.89 -1.41
N LYS A 567 47.09 -2.05 -0.12
CA LYS A 567 46.41 -1.29 0.93
C LYS A 567 46.81 0.18 0.81
N ILE A 568 45.83 1.06 0.68
CA ILE A 568 46.02 2.50 0.50
C ILE A 568 45.61 3.31 1.73
N GLU A 569 44.66 2.82 2.52
CA GLU A 569 44.22 3.43 3.78
C GLU A 569 43.94 2.33 4.81
N ASP A 570 44.26 2.61 6.08
CA ASP A 570 44.07 1.69 7.21
C ASP A 570 43.82 2.52 8.48
N THR A 571 42.55 2.63 8.87
CA THR A 571 42.14 3.36 10.07
C THR A 571 41.76 2.38 11.18
N LYS A 572 41.42 2.89 12.37
CA LYS A 572 40.87 2.04 13.43
C LYS A 572 39.51 1.40 13.07
N GLN A 573 38.76 2.00 12.14
CA GLN A 573 37.37 1.64 11.83
C GLN A 573 37.21 0.93 10.48
N TRP A 574 38.05 1.24 9.49
CA TRP A 574 37.88 0.72 8.13
C TRP A 574 39.22 0.70 7.39
N GLN A 575 39.24 0.07 6.22
CA GLN A 575 40.41 0.05 5.35
C GLN A 575 40.05 0.12 3.88
N ALA A 576 41.02 0.52 3.05
CA ALA A 576 40.86 0.62 1.61
C ALA A 576 42.02 -0.05 0.86
N TRP A 577 41.69 -0.72 -0.24
CA TRP A 577 42.62 -1.43 -1.12
C TRP A 577 42.41 -1.00 -2.57
N ALA A 578 43.49 -0.68 -3.27
CA ALA A 578 43.45 -0.36 -4.70
C ALA A 578 44.09 -1.46 -5.54
N SER A 579 43.54 -1.71 -6.73
CA SER A 579 44.17 -2.60 -7.71
C SER A 579 45.52 -2.03 -8.14
N THR A 580 46.53 -2.89 -8.26
CA THR A 580 47.86 -2.51 -8.75
C THR A 580 48.08 -2.89 -10.22
N THR A 581 47.13 -3.61 -10.81
CA THR A 581 47.20 -4.12 -12.18
C THR A 581 45.79 -4.14 -12.80
N GLY A 582 45.71 -3.95 -14.12
CA GLY A 582 44.44 -3.81 -14.83
C GLY A 582 43.82 -2.42 -14.65
N LYS A 583 42.50 -2.33 -14.81
CA LYS A 583 41.74 -1.10 -14.61
C LYS A 583 41.68 -0.71 -13.11
N PRO A 584 41.55 0.59 -12.80
CA PRO A 584 41.48 1.06 -11.43
C PRO A 584 40.20 0.59 -10.72
N VAL A 585 40.38 -0.15 -9.63
CA VAL A 585 39.31 -0.55 -8.71
C VAL A 585 39.76 -0.22 -7.29
N THR A 586 38.87 0.32 -6.47
CA THR A 586 39.12 0.50 -5.02
C THR A 586 38.04 -0.20 -4.22
N LEU A 587 38.49 -1.03 -3.27
CA LEU A 587 37.65 -1.73 -2.31
C LEU A 587 37.73 -0.99 -0.98
N TYR A 588 36.58 -0.60 -0.45
CA TYR A 588 36.41 -0.06 0.90
C TYR A 588 35.65 -1.06 1.76
N PHE A 589 36.06 -1.24 3.01
CA PHE A 589 35.31 -2.06 3.94
C PHE A 589 35.61 -1.73 5.39
N ASN A 590 34.59 -1.84 6.23
CA ASN A 590 34.69 -1.66 7.67
C ASN A 590 35.46 -2.83 8.30
N LYS A 591 36.06 -2.57 9.47
CA LYS A 591 36.62 -3.62 10.32
C LYS A 591 35.47 -4.30 11.10
N PRO A 592 35.55 -5.63 11.33
CA PRO A 592 34.55 -6.37 12.09
C PRO A 592 34.73 -6.10 13.59
N LEU A 593 34.40 -4.88 14.02
CA LEU A 593 34.47 -4.48 15.43
C LEU A 593 33.29 -5.06 16.22
N ASP A 594 33.42 -5.03 17.54
CA ASP A 594 32.38 -5.50 18.46
C ASP A 594 31.06 -4.73 18.28
N GLU A 595 29.98 -5.49 18.19
CA GLU A 595 28.62 -4.97 17.97
C GLU A 595 27.92 -4.62 19.28
N GLU A 596 28.20 -5.33 20.38
CA GLU A 596 27.55 -5.07 21.67
C GLU A 596 27.94 -3.68 22.24
N SER A 597 29.15 -3.21 21.95
CA SER A 597 29.63 -1.86 22.33
C SER A 597 29.20 -0.73 21.38
N GLY A 598 28.55 -1.05 20.27
CA GLY A 598 28.18 -0.09 19.22
C GLY A 598 29.36 0.38 18.36
N GLU A 599 30.54 -0.26 18.45
CA GLU A 599 31.73 0.14 17.69
C GLU A 599 31.63 -0.28 16.22
N LEU A 600 30.91 -1.36 15.91
CA LEU A 600 30.65 -1.81 14.55
C LEU A 600 29.85 -0.77 13.75
N GLU A 601 28.75 -0.28 14.31
CA GLU A 601 27.89 0.73 13.70
C GLU A 601 28.66 2.04 13.50
N ARG A 602 29.46 2.44 14.49
CA ARG A 602 30.37 3.59 14.35
C ARG A 602 31.40 3.39 13.25
N ALA A 603 31.88 2.17 13.04
CA ALA A 603 32.84 1.87 11.99
C ALA A 603 32.22 1.91 10.59
N GLN A 604 31.00 1.39 10.43
CA GLN A 604 30.23 1.49 9.18
C GLN A 604 29.88 2.96 8.88
N ALA A 605 29.32 3.69 9.84
CA ALA A 605 28.99 5.11 9.68
C ALA A 605 30.24 5.96 9.35
N ALA A 606 31.37 5.71 10.01
CA ALA A 606 32.62 6.43 9.71
C ALA A 606 33.16 6.17 8.29
N LEU A 607 32.88 4.98 7.73
CA LEU A 607 33.22 4.70 6.34
C LEU A 607 32.25 5.41 5.39
N ASP A 608 30.94 5.37 5.66
CA ASP A 608 29.93 6.08 4.86
C ASP A 608 30.14 7.59 4.83
N ASP A 609 30.47 8.19 5.99
CA ASP A 609 30.83 9.60 6.11
C ASP A 609 32.06 9.94 5.28
N HIS A 610 33.06 9.05 5.26
CA HIS A 610 34.27 9.24 4.47
C HIS A 610 33.97 9.20 2.96
N LEU A 611 33.17 8.23 2.52
CA LEU A 611 32.78 8.08 1.12
C LEU A 611 31.96 9.29 0.67
N SER A 612 30.93 9.65 1.44
CA SER A 612 30.04 10.78 1.17
C SER A 612 30.78 12.12 1.18
N GLY A 613 31.64 12.36 2.17
CA GLY A 613 32.45 13.57 2.27
C GLY A 613 33.46 13.77 1.14
N ARG A 614 33.79 12.69 0.41
CA ARG A 614 34.64 12.73 -0.79
C ARG A 614 33.85 12.59 -2.11
N GLY A 615 32.53 12.56 -2.06
CA GLY A 615 31.68 12.34 -3.23
C GLY A 615 31.90 10.98 -3.89
N ILE A 616 32.39 9.98 -3.15
CA ILE A 616 32.60 8.63 -3.65
C ILE A 616 31.28 7.88 -3.57
N GLN A 617 30.80 7.39 -4.71
CA GLN A 617 29.59 6.58 -4.81
C GLN A 617 29.95 5.14 -5.20
N PRO A 618 29.89 4.18 -4.27
CA PRO A 618 30.10 2.77 -4.58
C PRO A 618 29.07 2.28 -5.61
N THR A 619 29.56 1.69 -6.70
CA THR A 619 28.73 1.08 -7.75
C THR A 619 28.60 -0.43 -7.56
N VAL A 620 29.39 -1.01 -6.65
CA VAL A 620 29.31 -2.41 -6.24
C VAL A 620 29.22 -2.48 -4.71
N VAL A 621 28.19 -3.14 -4.19
CA VAL A 621 27.98 -3.34 -2.75
C VAL A 621 28.00 -4.83 -2.41
N ILE A 622 28.67 -5.18 -1.33
CA ILE A 622 28.88 -6.56 -0.89
C ILE A 622 28.47 -6.70 0.58
N HIS A 623 27.53 -7.58 0.86
CA HIS A 623 27.18 -8.01 2.21
C HIS A 623 27.90 -9.32 2.57
N ARG A 624 28.72 -9.32 3.63
CA ARG A 624 29.45 -10.50 4.15
C ARG A 624 29.14 -10.74 5.62
N GLY A 625 27.85 -10.88 5.93
CA GLY A 625 27.35 -11.23 7.26
C GLY A 625 26.27 -12.30 7.22
N HIS A 626 25.69 -12.55 8.39
CA HIS A 626 24.47 -13.33 8.54
C HIS A 626 23.22 -12.59 8.03
N SER A 627 22.16 -13.36 7.77
CA SER A 627 20.89 -12.85 7.23
C SER A 627 20.27 -11.73 8.05
N TYR A 628 20.47 -11.74 9.37
CA TYR A 628 19.89 -10.75 10.27
C TYR A 628 20.58 -9.39 10.24
N TYR A 629 21.76 -9.30 9.64
CA TYR A 629 22.41 -8.01 9.39
C TYR A 629 22.12 -7.43 8.00
N ALA A 630 21.48 -8.21 7.12
CA ALA A 630 21.29 -7.80 5.73
C ALA A 630 20.45 -6.52 5.62
N GLY A 631 19.41 -6.37 6.46
CA GLY A 631 18.62 -5.12 6.53
C GLY A 631 19.49 -3.89 6.80
N ALA A 632 20.38 -3.97 7.80
CA ALA A 632 21.29 -2.88 8.12
C ALA A 632 22.26 -2.54 6.96
N THR A 633 22.69 -3.52 6.16
CA THR A 633 23.43 -3.24 4.91
C THR A 633 22.54 -2.55 3.88
N ILE A 634 21.31 -3.03 3.71
CA ILE A 634 20.37 -2.54 2.69
C ILE A 634 20.04 -1.06 2.93
N ASP A 635 19.83 -0.65 4.18
CA ASP A 635 19.59 0.74 4.56
C ASP A 635 20.75 1.69 4.19
N GLN A 636 21.96 1.15 4.01
CA GLN A 636 23.17 1.90 3.63
C GLN A 636 23.40 1.91 2.10
N ILE A 637 22.62 1.14 1.32
CA ILE A 637 22.78 1.07 -0.14
C ILE A 637 22.39 2.40 -0.78
N GLN A 638 23.31 2.95 -1.58
CA GLN A 638 23.08 4.18 -2.34
C GLN A 638 22.47 3.89 -3.73
N PRO A 639 21.67 4.81 -4.30
CA PRO A 639 21.04 4.63 -5.62
C PRO A 639 22.02 4.37 -6.79
N ALA A 640 23.29 4.74 -6.62
CA ALA A 640 24.35 4.52 -7.59
C ALA A 640 24.76 3.03 -7.72
N ALA A 641 24.40 2.17 -6.77
CA ALA A 641 24.74 0.76 -6.79
C ALA A 641 24.17 0.07 -8.05
N LYS A 642 25.05 -0.58 -8.82
CA LYS A 642 24.68 -1.35 -10.03
C LYS A 642 24.81 -2.85 -9.81
N ILE A 643 25.67 -3.28 -8.88
CA ILE A 643 25.83 -4.69 -8.50
C ILE A 643 25.72 -4.80 -6.98
N VAL A 644 24.83 -5.65 -6.49
CA VAL A 644 24.69 -5.96 -5.06
C VAL A 644 24.86 -7.46 -4.85
N PHE A 645 25.78 -7.84 -3.97
CA PHE A 645 26.00 -9.24 -3.59
C PHE A 645 25.57 -9.47 -2.15
N LEU A 646 24.49 -10.22 -1.97
CA LEU A 646 23.99 -10.66 -0.67
C LEU A 646 24.54 -12.05 -0.36
N GLY A 647 25.73 -12.10 0.25
CA GLY A 647 26.41 -13.34 0.62
C GLY A 647 25.86 -14.02 1.89
N SER A 648 24.77 -13.51 2.45
CA SER A 648 24.10 -14.08 3.62
C SER A 648 23.10 -15.18 3.22
N CYS A 649 22.71 -15.98 4.20
CA CYS A 649 21.54 -16.85 4.12
C CYS A 649 20.29 -16.05 3.74
N GLY A 650 19.37 -16.60 2.94
CA GLY A 650 18.06 -15.97 2.71
C GLY A 650 18.07 -14.66 1.91
N GLY A 651 19.21 -14.20 1.38
CA GLY A 651 19.32 -12.91 0.69
C GLY A 651 18.34 -12.75 -0.48
N TYR A 652 17.88 -13.86 -1.09
CA TYR A 652 16.86 -13.86 -2.13
C TYR A 652 15.55 -13.19 -1.69
N HIS A 653 15.19 -13.31 -0.42
CA HIS A 653 13.96 -12.73 0.14
C HIS A 653 14.02 -11.21 0.30
N LEU A 654 15.22 -10.61 0.22
CA LEU A 654 15.47 -9.19 0.44
C LEU A 654 15.73 -8.42 -0.87
N ILE A 655 15.53 -9.08 -2.01
CA ILE A 655 15.76 -8.48 -3.33
C ILE A 655 14.88 -7.23 -3.53
N HIS A 656 13.65 -7.23 -3.00
CA HIS A 656 12.75 -6.10 -3.12
C HIS A 656 13.30 -4.87 -2.39
N ASP A 657 13.69 -5.03 -1.13
CA ASP A 657 14.23 -3.96 -0.28
C ASP A 657 15.48 -3.32 -0.88
N VAL A 658 16.34 -4.12 -1.52
CA VAL A 658 17.50 -3.60 -2.26
C VAL A 658 17.06 -2.71 -3.44
N LEU A 659 16.01 -3.10 -4.17
CA LEU A 659 15.54 -2.36 -5.34
C LEU A 659 14.81 -1.07 -4.98
N GLU A 660 14.27 -0.95 -3.77
CA GLU A 660 13.76 0.32 -3.26
C GLU A 660 14.88 1.36 -3.11
N HIS A 661 16.07 0.92 -2.69
CA HIS A 661 17.25 1.77 -2.50
C HIS A 661 18.03 1.99 -3.81
N ALA A 662 18.20 0.93 -4.60
CA ALA A 662 18.94 0.93 -5.86
C ALA A 662 18.12 0.27 -6.97
N PRO A 663 17.22 1.03 -7.64
CA PRO A 663 16.30 0.48 -8.64
C PRO A 663 16.96 -0.22 -9.82
N ASP A 664 18.20 0.14 -10.16
CA ASP A 664 18.96 -0.45 -11.27
C ASP A 664 19.90 -1.57 -10.83
N ALA A 665 19.88 -1.97 -9.55
CA ALA A 665 20.82 -2.96 -9.05
C ALA A 665 20.59 -4.35 -9.67
N HIS A 666 21.69 -4.99 -10.05
CA HIS A 666 21.76 -6.41 -10.35
C HIS A 666 22.16 -7.16 -9.08
N ILE A 667 21.24 -7.98 -8.58
CA ILE A 667 21.36 -8.59 -7.25
C ILE A 667 21.71 -10.07 -7.39
N VAL A 668 22.81 -10.47 -6.76
CA VAL A 668 23.18 -11.88 -6.58
C VAL A 668 22.95 -12.24 -5.12
N ALA A 669 22.20 -13.31 -4.87
CA ALA A 669 21.83 -13.70 -3.52
C ALA A 669 21.72 -15.22 -3.38
N SER A 670 21.81 -15.72 -2.14
CA SER A 670 21.49 -17.12 -1.81
C SER A 670 20.04 -17.28 -1.36
N LYS A 671 19.43 -18.43 -1.66
CA LYS A 671 18.11 -18.83 -1.15
C LYS A 671 18.16 -19.27 0.30
N GLN A 672 18.95 -20.30 0.59
CA GLN A 672 19.01 -20.87 1.93
C GLN A 672 20.29 -20.42 2.64
N THR A 673 21.45 -20.89 2.18
CA THR A 673 22.71 -20.71 2.92
C THR A 673 23.78 -20.01 2.09
N GLY A 674 24.31 -18.91 2.64
CA GLY A 674 25.48 -18.22 2.10
C GLY A 674 26.78 -18.89 2.51
N PHE A 675 27.24 -19.90 1.76
CA PHE A 675 28.51 -20.58 2.08
C PHE A 675 29.74 -19.71 1.83
N ASN A 676 30.57 -19.50 2.87
CA ASN A 676 31.80 -18.70 2.78
C ASN A 676 32.71 -19.10 1.62
N VAL A 677 32.87 -20.40 1.34
CA VAL A 677 33.69 -20.89 0.22
C VAL A 677 33.12 -20.49 -1.14
N ILE A 678 31.79 -20.51 -1.29
CA ILE A 678 31.11 -20.15 -2.54
C ILE A 678 31.13 -18.64 -2.73
N ASN A 679 30.80 -17.89 -1.66
CA ASN A 679 30.95 -16.43 -1.58
C ASN A 679 32.34 -15.97 -2.01
N GLN A 680 33.39 -16.62 -1.50
CA GLN A 680 34.76 -16.23 -1.83
C GLN A 680 35.08 -16.50 -3.30
N ASN A 681 34.67 -17.64 -3.86
CA ASN A 681 34.85 -17.92 -5.29
C ASN A 681 34.15 -16.89 -6.18
N PHE A 682 32.94 -16.45 -5.79
CA PHE A 682 32.20 -15.40 -6.50
C PHE A 682 32.94 -14.06 -6.47
N LEU A 683 33.35 -13.60 -5.27
CA LEU A 683 34.06 -12.33 -5.13
C LEU A 683 35.38 -12.32 -5.90
N ASN A 684 36.10 -13.43 -5.92
CA ASN A 684 37.35 -13.57 -6.65
C ASN A 684 37.17 -13.37 -8.15
N LEU A 685 36.14 -14.02 -8.70
CA LEU A 685 35.77 -13.88 -10.10
C LEU A 685 35.34 -12.43 -10.39
N MET A 686 34.46 -11.87 -9.55
CA MET A 686 33.98 -10.48 -9.68
C MET A 686 35.15 -9.49 -9.72
N PHE A 687 36.05 -9.55 -8.75
CA PHE A 687 37.20 -8.66 -8.67
C PHE A 687 38.16 -8.81 -9.85
N SER A 688 38.32 -10.03 -10.40
CA SER A 688 39.06 -10.23 -11.64
C SER A 688 38.39 -9.51 -12.82
N LYS A 689 37.08 -9.70 -13.01
CA LYS A 689 36.34 -9.08 -14.13
C LYS A 689 36.33 -7.55 -14.06
N LEU A 690 36.18 -6.97 -12.86
CA LEU A 690 36.27 -5.53 -12.65
C LEU A 690 37.65 -4.99 -13.06
N ARG A 691 38.74 -5.68 -12.68
CA ARG A 691 40.11 -5.30 -13.08
C ARG A 691 40.38 -5.50 -14.56
N GLU A 692 39.75 -6.46 -15.22
CA GLU A 692 39.85 -6.63 -16.67
C GLU A 692 39.18 -5.50 -17.45
N GLY A 693 38.28 -4.74 -16.83
CA GLY A 693 37.59 -3.63 -17.48
C GLY A 693 36.48 -4.07 -18.45
N LYS A 694 35.95 -5.29 -18.26
CA LYS A 694 34.94 -5.86 -19.15
C LYS A 694 33.54 -5.63 -18.61
N THR A 695 32.60 -5.43 -19.53
CA THR A 695 31.16 -5.51 -19.25
C THR A 695 30.85 -6.86 -18.58
N ILE A 696 30.08 -6.82 -17.50
CA ILE A 696 29.68 -8.05 -16.80
C ILE A 696 28.48 -8.62 -17.53
N GLU A 697 28.68 -9.70 -18.25
CA GLU A 697 27.60 -10.50 -18.83
C GLU A 697 27.27 -11.66 -17.89
N TRP A 698 26.08 -11.65 -17.30
CA TRP A 698 25.75 -12.57 -16.20
C TRP A 698 25.73 -14.04 -16.61
N ILE A 699 25.32 -14.37 -17.84
CA ILE A 699 25.29 -15.77 -18.30
C ILE A 699 26.72 -16.33 -18.46
N PRO A 700 27.64 -15.70 -19.22
CA PRO A 700 29.04 -16.11 -19.24
C PRO A 700 29.72 -16.09 -17.87
N PHE A 701 29.47 -15.06 -17.07
CA PHE A 701 29.99 -14.95 -15.70
C PHE A 701 29.59 -16.16 -14.87
N TRP A 702 28.30 -16.54 -14.90
CA TRP A 702 27.80 -17.65 -14.11
C TRP A 702 28.35 -18.99 -14.55
N LYS A 703 28.54 -19.21 -15.86
CA LYS A 703 29.18 -20.44 -16.37
C LYS A 703 30.61 -20.60 -15.87
N GLU A 704 31.37 -19.51 -15.81
CA GLU A 704 32.72 -19.50 -15.25
C GLU A 704 32.70 -19.73 -13.72
N PHE A 705 31.74 -19.12 -13.03
CA PHE A 705 31.53 -19.34 -11.61
C PHE A 705 31.18 -20.81 -11.29
N GLU A 706 30.25 -21.40 -12.04
CA GLU A 706 29.84 -22.80 -11.93
C GLU A 706 31.01 -23.77 -12.20
N LYS A 707 31.90 -23.44 -13.14
CA LYS A 707 33.12 -24.24 -13.37
C LYS A 707 34.01 -24.30 -12.12
N ASN A 708 34.06 -23.22 -11.34
CA ASN A 708 34.93 -23.10 -10.16
C ASN A 708 34.25 -23.61 -8.87
N ALA A 709 32.95 -23.38 -8.71
CA ALA A 709 32.22 -23.60 -7.47
C ALA A 709 31.02 -24.56 -7.59
N GLY A 710 30.61 -24.94 -8.80
CA GLY A 710 29.37 -25.69 -9.06
C GLY A 710 29.31 -27.11 -8.50
N LYS A 711 30.45 -27.66 -8.06
CA LYS A 711 30.52 -28.96 -7.37
C LYS A 711 30.46 -28.83 -5.84
N LEU A 712 30.48 -27.61 -5.30
CA LEU A 712 30.40 -27.37 -3.87
C LEU A 712 28.93 -27.47 -3.44
N ALA A 713 28.69 -28.15 -2.33
CA ALA A 713 27.35 -28.25 -1.76
C ALA A 713 26.78 -26.86 -1.46
N GLY A 714 25.53 -26.62 -1.87
CA GLY A 714 24.85 -25.33 -1.69
C GLY A 714 25.13 -24.29 -2.79
N PHE A 715 25.80 -24.66 -3.88
CA PHE A 715 25.94 -23.76 -5.04
C PHE A 715 24.59 -23.50 -5.71
N GLU A 716 23.73 -24.51 -5.75
CA GLU A 716 22.36 -24.47 -6.26
C GLU A 716 21.45 -23.44 -5.57
N ASP A 717 21.82 -22.99 -4.37
CA ASP A 717 21.11 -21.94 -3.64
C ASP A 717 21.37 -20.54 -4.20
N TYR A 718 22.46 -20.33 -4.95
CA TYR A 718 22.82 -19.02 -5.46
C TYR A 718 22.03 -18.68 -6.73
N ILE A 719 21.46 -17.48 -6.74
CA ILE A 719 20.61 -16.98 -7.84
C ILE A 719 21.29 -15.80 -8.52
N PRO A 720 21.54 -15.87 -9.85
CA PRO A 720 22.07 -14.75 -10.61
C PRO A 720 20.99 -13.71 -10.92
N PRO A 721 21.38 -12.47 -11.28
CA PRO A 721 20.43 -11.36 -11.42
C PRO A 721 19.37 -11.59 -12.50
N HIS A 722 19.76 -12.22 -13.60
CA HIS A 722 18.85 -12.56 -14.71
C HIS A 722 17.84 -13.68 -14.38
N ARG A 723 17.90 -14.27 -13.18
CA ARG A 723 16.93 -15.25 -12.68
C ARG A 723 16.08 -14.71 -11.52
N ASN A 724 16.22 -13.43 -11.14
CA ASN A 724 15.37 -12.79 -10.13
C ASN A 724 14.03 -12.37 -10.75
N LEU A 725 13.19 -13.35 -11.12
CA LEU A 725 12.02 -13.09 -11.96
C LEU A 725 10.99 -12.16 -11.30
N GLY A 726 10.80 -12.19 -9.97
CA GLY A 726 9.91 -11.26 -9.28
C GLY A 726 10.33 -9.79 -9.41
N ALA A 727 11.63 -9.50 -9.27
CA ALA A 727 12.18 -8.16 -9.49
C ALA A 727 11.97 -7.67 -10.93
N ILE A 728 12.22 -8.54 -11.90
CA ILE A 728 12.02 -8.21 -13.32
C ILE A 728 10.52 -8.02 -13.62
N PHE A 729 9.65 -8.83 -13.00
CA PHE A 729 8.21 -8.70 -13.11
C PHE A 729 7.71 -7.32 -12.66
N ILE A 730 8.12 -6.84 -11.49
CA ILE A 730 7.71 -5.51 -10.98
C ILE A 730 8.16 -4.41 -11.95
N LYS A 731 9.43 -4.42 -12.36
CA LYS A 731 9.99 -3.43 -13.29
C LYS A 731 9.24 -3.41 -14.63
N ALA A 732 9.00 -4.58 -15.20
CA ALA A 732 8.34 -4.72 -16.50
C ALA A 732 6.87 -4.35 -16.45
N TYR A 733 6.15 -4.73 -15.38
CA TYR A 733 4.74 -4.40 -15.23
C TYR A 733 4.52 -2.88 -15.12
N ASN A 734 5.33 -2.21 -14.30
CA ASN A 734 5.25 -0.75 -14.13
C ASN A 734 5.57 0.01 -15.42
N SER A 735 6.53 -0.48 -16.22
CA SER A 735 6.85 0.06 -17.54
C SER A 735 5.66 -0.06 -18.51
N GLN A 736 4.99 -1.22 -18.57
CA GLN A 736 3.91 -1.47 -19.53
C GLN A 736 2.58 -0.78 -19.20
N MET A 737 2.30 -0.55 -17.92
CA MET A 737 1.02 0.04 -17.48
C MET A 737 1.08 1.57 -17.29
N GLY A 738 2.26 2.18 -17.43
CA GLY A 738 2.53 3.55 -17.01
C GLY A 738 2.59 3.63 -15.48
N ALA A 739 3.58 4.33 -14.92
CA ALA A 739 3.80 4.38 -13.48
C ALA A 739 2.55 4.89 -12.72
N VAL A 740 1.73 3.97 -12.23
CA VAL A 740 0.74 4.26 -11.20
C VAL A 740 1.51 4.16 -9.89
N ALA A 741 1.76 5.30 -9.25
CA ALA A 741 2.25 5.32 -7.89
C ALA A 741 1.20 4.63 -7.00
N TYR A 742 1.45 3.38 -6.64
CA TYR A 742 0.64 2.66 -5.67
C TYR A 742 1.16 3.04 -4.28
N ASN A 743 0.41 3.88 -3.59
CA ASN A 743 0.50 3.93 -2.13
C ASN A 743 -0.15 2.64 -1.60
N GLU A 744 0.59 1.92 -0.76
CA GLU A 744 0.16 0.71 -0.04
C GLU A 744 -1.17 0.86 0.73
#